data_AF-A0AAW1YXZ1-F1
#
_entry.id   AF-A0AAW1YXZ1-F1
#
_cell.length_a   1.000
_cell.length_b   1.000
_cell.length_c   1.000
_cell.angle_alpha   90.00
_cell.angle_beta   90.00
_cell.angle_gamma   90.00
#
_symmetry.space_group_name_H-M   'P 1'
#
loop_
_entity.id
_entity.type
_entity.pdbx_description
1 polymer ?
#
loop_
_entity_poly.entity_id
_entity_poly.type
_entity_poly.pdbx_seq_one_letter_code
_entity_poly.pdbx_strand_id
1 'polypeptide(L)'
;MQVGKAFVRRNSFYKCVINTEETDLDSVDVFELAFKGKASAIDNLIQKSPEQLSFRDENGASPLHYASAGGNVDMIRLIVSTVGPEELNVQDEQGRTSLHWAVEKDQQQSCELLLELGADPNILNSAMMGLLHLAVTKRYNHLVEVLLSCDRTDVNLEGDLGNTPAMLACSNNNCQALHSLFKHGAKMCIQNKLGHYAIHTVAFAGAKEAMELVLKIGEELGISPSVHINYLDKTKSSPLHLAVRGGNIEVIKLCIIKGARVDQQQCDKSTALHFACTQGALDAVKIMLSSYNRVEDIINIRDGANQTPLHRATLFDHFTLAEYLISKGAEIDCIDCKGLSPLLMASNCGAWKTVAYLLSIGADFKIKDKAGRNFLHFVILQPKGLKNLPETVLQCNAVKEMLSDEDVEGCTPLHYACKLGIHDSVKNMLGLNIFLGQKSREKKSALHFAAEYGRLNTCHRLLESLTDSKMLNDWDEKGLTPLHLASRAGHAQVVELLLRRGALFQSDYKGWSCLHHAAAEGYTQTMKILLAANVKLLDGTNEDGNTALHIAAQAGHVGAVLLLLDRGAEITLNNADNSFMHEAVRNEKKDVVNATIESERCAEALTSFKGTSRCVVMDIIEFLPESFRHLLDRCIKESDHDANSPDYHIKYDFRWLQAPLQLKKFAKTDKTMKFQPLAAMNAMVRYNRLELLTHPVSRKYLEMKWKAYGSKVHLLNLAVYLLGLLPLTYLILNLRPSQNISANGTSVIMVPVSFSEQKCLISVCIIMVLVLNVYSICKELVQLAQQRIYYFTDFSNPADWSAAISSLVFVIPMCFNVDNTWQWQAGAFAILTSWIGFLLYFQRFERIGIYVVMFGGIVRTLMCIMVLFIFLLLAFGLSFYALMLHRAEFSSIGLALAQTFVMTVGELNYQSTFLNTYEEGHMAFPAVTYCVFVLFVLLMPILLMNLMIGLAVGDIAEVQRNAELKRIAMQIDLHTALEEKLPYWFLKRVDKPTITIYPNNCKKVLMQVFLDGEIQNTVRTRLNLCSRQGGHLERELHKQKSRMKAMSCMLEKQHNLLKLIIQKMEITSEADEYDGPQNPRALKQPTSSSSQKSKWVPLMQAIRAKK
;
A
#
# COMPACT_ATOMS: atom_id res chain seq x y z
N MET A 1 -19.63 9.94 33.12
CA MET A 1 -20.81 10.76 32.76
C MET A 1 -20.96 10.67 31.24
N GLN A 2 -21.64 9.71 30.63
CA GLN A 2 -23.04 9.25 30.76
C GLN A 2 -24.07 10.37 30.57
N VAL A 3 -24.51 10.56 29.32
CA VAL A 3 -25.90 10.59 28.78
C VAL A 3 -25.71 10.35 27.27
N GLY A 4 -26.13 9.25 26.62
CA GLY A 4 -27.47 8.67 26.58
C GLY A 4 -28.16 9.09 25.27
N LYS A 5 -27.84 8.44 24.14
CA LYS A 5 -28.69 8.46 22.93
C LYS A 5 -28.80 7.04 22.36
N ALA A 6 -29.79 6.32 22.90
CA ALA A 6 -30.38 5.17 22.25
C ALA A 6 -31.26 5.68 21.09
N PHE A 7 -30.94 5.30 19.86
CA PHE A 7 -31.88 5.39 18.75
C PHE A 7 -32.75 4.13 18.80
N VAL A 8 -33.77 4.17 19.64
CA VAL A 8 -34.91 3.25 19.56
C VAL A 8 -35.69 3.62 18.31
N ARG A 9 -35.81 2.67 17.38
CA ARG A 9 -36.74 2.72 16.24
C ARG A 9 -38.11 3.14 16.75
N ARG A 10 -38.57 4.31 16.32
CA ARG A 10 -39.96 4.75 16.52
C ARG A 10 -40.81 4.03 15.49
N ASN A 11 -41.80 3.30 15.98
CA ASN A 11 -42.93 2.79 15.22
C ASN A 11 -43.53 3.89 14.33
N SER A 12 -43.89 3.49 13.12
CA SER A 12 -44.55 4.23 12.06
C SER A 12 -45.76 5.02 12.56
N PHE A 13 -45.80 6.28 12.15
CA PHE A 13 -46.94 7.17 12.25
C PHE A 13 -47.82 6.98 11.01
N TYR A 14 -49.01 6.39 11.17
CA TYR A 14 -50.18 6.69 10.34
C TYR A 14 -51.44 6.64 11.23
N LYS A 15 -51.54 7.59 12.18
CA LYS A 15 -52.77 7.81 12.96
C LYS A 15 -53.53 8.98 12.34
N CYS A 16 -54.69 8.69 11.75
CA CYS A 16 -55.66 9.74 11.41
C CYS A 16 -56.39 10.14 12.71
N VAL A 17 -56.13 11.35 13.22
CA VAL A 17 -56.89 11.92 14.33
C VAL A 17 -58.10 12.61 13.73
N ILE A 18 -59.29 12.01 13.88
CA ILE A 18 -60.56 12.68 13.63
C ILE A 18 -61.08 13.13 14.99
N ASN A 19 -60.95 14.41 15.30
CA ASN A 19 -61.62 15.02 16.45
C ASN A 19 -63.10 15.18 16.12
N THR A 20 -63.97 14.37 16.74
CA THR A 20 -65.26 14.80 17.30
C THR A 20 -65.87 13.66 18.12
N GLU A 21 -66.48 14.06 19.22
CA GLU A 21 -67.09 13.27 20.28
C GLU A 21 -68.10 12.24 19.76
N GLU A 22 -67.75 10.96 19.79
CA GLU A 22 -68.66 9.84 20.08
C GLU A 22 -67.82 8.57 20.29
N THR A 23 -68.11 7.88 21.39
CA THR A 23 -67.38 6.73 21.95
C THR A 23 -67.61 5.44 21.14
N ASP A 24 -66.57 4.61 21.05
CA ASP A 24 -66.52 3.21 20.54
C ASP A 24 -66.00 2.94 19.11
N LEU A 25 -64.93 3.63 18.67
CA LEU A 25 -64.04 3.10 17.62
C LEU A 25 -62.57 3.46 17.92
N ASP A 26 -61.96 2.69 18.82
CA ASP A 26 -60.52 2.71 19.03
C ASP A 26 -59.78 2.26 17.75
N SER A 27 -58.97 3.17 17.20
CA SER A 27 -57.80 2.95 16.35
C SER A 27 -57.87 1.75 15.39
N VAL A 28 -58.38 1.94 14.17
CA VAL A 28 -58.29 0.90 13.15
C VAL A 28 -57.44 1.36 11.98
N ASP A 29 -56.40 0.58 11.71
CA ASP A 29 -55.49 0.75 10.60
C ASP A 29 -56.21 0.45 9.27
N VAL A 30 -56.00 1.25 8.23
CA VAL A 30 -56.68 1.11 6.92
C VAL A 30 -56.37 -0.27 6.32
N PHE A 31 -55.16 -0.77 6.53
CA PHE A 31 -54.71 -2.09 6.09
C PHE A 31 -55.41 -3.23 6.85
N GLU A 32 -55.68 -3.07 8.14
CA GLU A 32 -56.41 -4.05 8.94
C GLU A 32 -57.91 -4.10 8.57
N LEU A 33 -58.50 -2.96 8.21
CA LEU A 33 -59.86 -2.88 7.68
C LEU A 33 -59.99 -3.56 6.31
N ALA A 34 -59.01 -3.36 5.42
CA ALA A 34 -58.96 -4.00 4.11
C ALA A 34 -58.84 -5.53 4.24
N PHE A 35 -58.01 -6.02 5.18
CA PHE A 35 -57.87 -7.45 5.46
C PHE A 35 -59.15 -8.07 6.07
N LYS A 36 -59.84 -7.36 6.97
CA LYS A 36 -61.06 -7.85 7.65
C LYS A 36 -62.36 -7.67 6.83
N GLY A 37 -62.35 -6.90 5.74
CA GLY A 37 -63.46 -6.84 4.78
C GLY A 37 -64.66 -5.96 5.18
N LYS A 38 -64.47 -4.93 6.01
CA LYS A 38 -65.56 -4.02 6.41
C LYS A 38 -65.81 -2.93 5.35
N ALA A 39 -66.64 -3.22 4.34
CA ALA A 39 -66.95 -2.31 3.22
C ALA A 39 -67.53 -0.94 3.68
N SER A 40 -68.45 -0.95 4.65
CA SER A 40 -69.13 0.28 5.12
C SER A 40 -68.23 1.29 5.85
N ALA A 41 -67.16 0.82 6.49
CA ALA A 41 -66.21 1.70 7.17
C ALA A 41 -65.24 2.39 6.18
N ILE A 42 -64.95 1.73 5.05
CA ILE A 42 -64.08 2.27 4.00
C ILE A 42 -64.86 3.18 3.04
N ASP A 43 -66.13 2.92 2.75
CA ASP A 43 -66.98 3.87 1.99
C ASP A 43 -67.06 5.25 2.67
N ASN A 44 -67.13 5.28 4.00
CA ASN A 44 -67.06 6.52 4.80
C ASN A 44 -65.68 7.19 4.77
N LEU A 45 -64.59 6.44 4.57
CA LEU A 45 -63.23 6.95 4.38
C LEU A 45 -63.00 7.47 2.94
N ILE A 46 -63.58 6.80 1.93
CA ILE A 46 -63.53 7.19 0.51
C ILE A 46 -64.23 8.52 0.28
N GLN A 47 -65.40 8.75 0.92
CA GLN A 47 -66.11 10.03 0.84
C GLN A 47 -65.36 11.20 1.49
N LYS A 48 -64.45 10.93 2.43
CA LYS A 48 -63.70 11.96 3.17
C LYS A 48 -62.29 12.22 2.60
N SER A 49 -61.62 11.21 2.03
CA SER A 49 -60.28 11.37 1.44
C SER A 49 -59.93 10.20 0.49
N PRO A 50 -60.08 10.37 -0.83
CA PRO A 50 -59.74 9.33 -1.81
C PRO A 50 -58.23 9.05 -1.93
N GLU A 51 -57.38 9.99 -1.50
CA GLU A 51 -55.92 9.84 -1.50
C GLU A 51 -55.42 8.78 -0.50
N GLN A 52 -56.25 8.33 0.45
CA GLN A 52 -55.83 7.36 1.46
C GLN A 52 -55.67 5.93 0.95
N LEU A 53 -56.30 5.60 -0.18
CA LEU A 53 -56.23 4.26 -0.77
C LEU A 53 -54.96 4.02 -1.58
N SER A 54 -54.21 5.07 -1.94
CA SER A 54 -52.93 4.97 -2.64
C SER A 54 -51.71 4.95 -1.72
N PHE A 55 -51.91 5.05 -0.40
CA PHE A 55 -50.81 4.97 0.57
C PHE A 55 -50.19 3.58 0.61
N ARG A 56 -48.87 3.57 0.70
CA ARG A 56 -48.07 2.34 0.77
C ARG A 56 -47.52 2.16 2.17
N ASP A 57 -47.58 0.93 2.64
CA ASP A 57 -46.99 0.49 3.91
C ASP A 57 -45.44 0.50 3.86
N GLU A 58 -44.76 0.28 4.98
CA GLU A 58 -43.29 0.20 5.07
C GLU A 58 -42.66 -0.85 4.14
N ASN A 59 -43.45 -1.83 3.69
CA ASN A 59 -43.04 -2.87 2.73
C ASN A 59 -43.45 -2.55 1.27
N GLY A 60 -43.95 -1.34 0.99
CA GLY A 60 -44.40 -0.91 -0.33
C GLY A 60 -45.76 -1.46 -0.79
N ALA A 61 -46.47 -2.21 0.06
CA ALA A 61 -47.74 -2.86 -0.23
C ALA A 61 -48.93 -1.89 -0.16
N SER A 62 -49.88 -2.04 -1.09
CA SER A 62 -51.11 -1.25 -1.14
C SER A 62 -52.27 -1.92 -0.38
N PRO A 63 -53.33 -1.18 0.00
CA PRO A 63 -54.53 -1.75 0.63
C PRO A 63 -55.17 -2.87 -0.19
N LEU A 64 -55.02 -2.84 -1.52
CA LEU A 64 -55.44 -3.90 -2.42
C LEU A 64 -54.75 -5.24 -2.10
N HIS A 65 -53.45 -5.25 -1.78
CA HIS A 65 -52.72 -6.47 -1.42
C HIS A 65 -53.30 -7.16 -0.17
N TYR A 66 -53.68 -6.37 0.83
CA TYR A 66 -54.29 -6.86 2.05
C TYR A 66 -55.74 -7.35 1.83
N ALA A 67 -56.52 -6.68 0.99
CA ALA A 67 -57.85 -7.12 0.60
C ALA A 67 -57.81 -8.45 -0.19
N SER A 68 -56.86 -8.60 -1.10
CA SER A 68 -56.62 -9.84 -1.86
C SER A 68 -56.17 -11.01 -0.98
N ALA A 69 -55.35 -10.74 0.05
CA ALA A 69 -54.97 -11.77 1.03
C ALA A 69 -56.12 -12.20 1.96
N GLY A 70 -57.09 -11.31 2.20
CA GLY A 70 -58.25 -11.57 3.05
C GLY A 70 -59.43 -12.26 2.36
N GLY A 71 -59.42 -12.40 1.03
CA GLY A 71 -60.51 -13.05 0.29
C GLY A 71 -61.72 -12.13 0.01
N ASN A 72 -61.62 -10.82 0.26
CA ASN A 72 -62.78 -9.93 0.29
C ASN A 72 -63.13 -9.38 -1.10
N VAL A 73 -63.98 -10.09 -1.84
CA VAL A 73 -64.41 -9.79 -3.22
C VAL A 73 -65.03 -8.39 -3.36
N ASP A 74 -65.94 -8.02 -2.46
CA ASP A 74 -66.64 -6.73 -2.52
C ASP A 74 -65.67 -5.56 -2.30
N MET A 75 -64.70 -5.75 -1.40
CA MET A 75 -63.66 -4.75 -1.12
C MET A 75 -62.72 -4.56 -2.32
N ILE A 76 -62.35 -5.63 -3.02
CA ILE A 76 -61.50 -5.56 -4.21
C ILE A 76 -62.23 -4.81 -5.35
N ARG A 77 -63.53 -5.07 -5.56
CA ARG A 77 -64.33 -4.33 -6.56
C ARG A 77 -64.42 -2.84 -6.22
N LEU A 78 -64.61 -2.51 -4.95
CA LEU A 78 -64.70 -1.11 -4.48
C LEU A 78 -63.36 -0.36 -4.64
N ILE A 79 -62.23 -0.98 -4.28
CA ILE A 79 -60.90 -0.35 -4.43
C ILE A 79 -60.55 -0.16 -5.91
N VAL A 80 -60.78 -1.16 -6.77
CA VAL A 80 -60.43 -1.08 -8.20
C VAL A 80 -61.33 -0.08 -8.95
N SER A 81 -62.61 0.03 -8.59
CA SER A 81 -63.53 1.00 -9.19
C SER A 81 -63.24 2.45 -8.81
N THR A 82 -62.53 2.68 -7.70
CA THR A 82 -62.22 4.03 -7.19
C THR A 82 -60.83 4.53 -7.59
N VAL A 83 -59.81 3.67 -7.60
CA VAL A 83 -58.41 4.06 -7.90
C VAL A 83 -58.01 3.80 -9.36
N GLY A 84 -58.74 2.92 -10.06
CA GLY A 84 -58.54 2.61 -11.47
C GLY A 84 -57.70 1.33 -11.73
N PRO A 85 -57.59 0.89 -13.00
CA PRO A 85 -56.99 -0.39 -13.37
C PRO A 85 -55.46 -0.43 -13.23
N GLU A 86 -54.79 0.73 -13.14
CA GLU A 86 -53.33 0.81 -13.00
C GLU A 86 -52.80 0.25 -11.67
N GLU A 87 -53.65 0.17 -10.63
CA GLU A 87 -53.26 -0.33 -9.31
C GLU A 87 -53.19 -1.87 -9.24
N LEU A 88 -53.80 -2.58 -10.19
CA LEU A 88 -53.87 -4.05 -10.21
C LEU A 88 -52.50 -4.72 -10.27
N ASN A 89 -51.55 -4.12 -10.99
CA ASN A 89 -50.21 -4.66 -11.24
C ASN A 89 -49.13 -4.04 -10.35
N VAL A 90 -49.51 -3.26 -9.33
CA VAL A 90 -48.56 -2.66 -8.40
C VAL A 90 -47.81 -3.75 -7.65
N GLN A 91 -46.49 -3.58 -7.53
CA GLN A 91 -45.60 -4.49 -6.83
C GLN A 91 -45.22 -3.94 -5.44
N ASP A 92 -45.11 -4.84 -4.47
CA ASP A 92 -44.46 -4.59 -3.17
C ASP A 92 -42.92 -4.54 -3.29
N GLU A 93 -42.20 -4.26 -2.20
CA GLU A 93 -40.72 -4.22 -2.22
C GLU A 93 -40.06 -5.56 -2.59
N GLN A 94 -40.80 -6.68 -2.50
CA GLN A 94 -40.36 -8.00 -2.94
C GLN A 94 -40.83 -8.33 -4.38
N GLY A 95 -41.36 -7.35 -5.13
CA GLY A 95 -41.81 -7.53 -6.50
C GLY A 95 -43.13 -8.29 -6.64
N ARG A 96 -43.87 -8.54 -5.55
CA ARG A 96 -45.13 -9.32 -5.57
C ARG A 96 -46.31 -8.41 -5.85
N THR A 97 -47.24 -8.88 -6.68
CA THR A 97 -48.52 -8.21 -6.95
C THR A 97 -49.62 -8.64 -5.98
N SER A 98 -50.76 -7.96 -6.01
CA SER A 98 -51.98 -8.34 -5.28
C SER A 98 -52.41 -9.79 -5.56
N LEU A 99 -52.26 -10.24 -6.81
CA LEU A 99 -52.46 -11.64 -7.21
C LEU A 99 -51.51 -12.61 -6.51
N HIS A 100 -50.24 -12.24 -6.30
CA HIS A 100 -49.28 -13.11 -5.59
C HIS A 100 -49.69 -13.32 -4.13
N TRP A 101 -50.22 -12.28 -3.48
CA TRP A 101 -50.73 -12.36 -2.10
C TRP A 101 -51.99 -13.23 -2.00
N ALA A 102 -52.89 -13.16 -2.98
CA ALA A 102 -54.06 -14.03 -3.06
C ALA A 102 -53.67 -15.50 -3.21
N VAL A 103 -52.72 -15.81 -4.10
CA VAL A 103 -52.21 -17.19 -4.29
C VAL A 103 -51.44 -17.67 -3.06
N GLU A 104 -50.66 -16.80 -2.41
CA GLU A 104 -49.91 -17.16 -1.20
C GLU A 104 -50.84 -17.55 -0.03
N LYS A 105 -52.03 -16.93 0.04
CA LYS A 105 -53.06 -17.16 1.07
C LYS A 105 -54.20 -18.11 0.65
N ASP A 106 -54.07 -18.77 -0.50
CA ASP A 106 -55.03 -19.73 -1.03
C ASP A 106 -56.46 -19.16 -1.25
N GLN A 107 -56.55 -17.93 -1.77
CA GLN A 107 -57.82 -17.22 -1.96
C GLN A 107 -58.33 -17.30 -3.41
N GLN A 108 -59.08 -18.35 -3.72
CA GLN A 108 -59.61 -18.62 -5.07
C GLN A 108 -60.49 -17.48 -5.62
N GLN A 109 -61.48 -17.03 -4.85
CA GLN A 109 -62.45 -16.03 -5.31
C GLN A 109 -61.79 -14.67 -5.60
N SER A 110 -60.77 -14.30 -4.83
CA SER A 110 -59.99 -13.08 -5.11
C SER A 110 -59.13 -13.22 -6.36
N CYS A 111 -58.55 -14.40 -6.62
CA CYS A 111 -57.82 -14.66 -7.87
C CYS A 111 -58.73 -14.58 -9.10
N GLU A 112 -59.90 -15.23 -9.07
CA GLU A 112 -60.89 -15.17 -10.16
C GLU A 112 -61.29 -13.73 -10.46
N LEU A 113 -61.66 -12.97 -9.43
CA LEU A 113 -62.05 -11.58 -9.57
C LEU A 113 -60.94 -10.69 -10.14
N LEU A 114 -59.71 -10.82 -9.63
CA LEU A 114 -58.58 -9.99 -10.09
C LEU A 114 -58.22 -10.30 -11.56
N LEU A 115 -58.37 -11.56 -11.98
CA LEU A 115 -58.18 -11.96 -13.38
C LEU A 115 -59.31 -11.45 -14.28
N GLU A 116 -60.57 -11.48 -13.83
CA GLU A 116 -61.71 -10.85 -14.52
C GLU A 116 -61.49 -9.35 -14.72
N LEU A 117 -60.92 -8.67 -13.73
CA LEU A 117 -60.60 -7.24 -13.76
C LEU A 117 -59.36 -6.92 -14.62
N GLY A 118 -58.68 -7.94 -15.16
CA GLY A 118 -57.61 -7.78 -16.14
C GLY A 118 -56.19 -7.69 -15.57
N ALA A 119 -55.95 -8.14 -14.34
CA ALA A 119 -54.60 -8.18 -13.76
C ALA A 119 -53.66 -9.14 -14.52
N ASP A 120 -52.39 -8.77 -14.68
CA ASP A 120 -51.44 -9.52 -15.49
C ASP A 120 -50.79 -10.67 -14.68
N PRO A 121 -50.97 -11.94 -15.11
CA PRO A 121 -50.53 -13.09 -14.32
C PRO A 121 -49.05 -13.47 -14.55
N ASN A 122 -48.40 -12.88 -15.55
CA ASN A 122 -47.04 -13.25 -15.99
C ASN A 122 -45.93 -12.45 -15.29
N ILE A 123 -46.29 -11.61 -14.32
CA ILE A 123 -45.33 -10.81 -13.56
C ILE A 123 -44.56 -11.73 -12.59
N LEU A 124 -43.23 -11.60 -12.58
CA LEU A 124 -42.36 -12.35 -11.68
C LEU A 124 -42.03 -11.51 -10.44
N ASN A 125 -42.00 -12.15 -9.27
CA ASN A 125 -41.51 -11.52 -8.05
C ASN A 125 -39.97 -11.43 -8.03
N SER A 126 -39.41 -10.82 -6.98
CA SER A 126 -37.95 -10.70 -6.78
C SER A 126 -37.19 -12.05 -6.72
N ALA A 127 -37.89 -13.14 -6.39
CA ALA A 127 -37.35 -14.50 -6.44
C ALA A 127 -37.48 -15.15 -7.83
N MET A 128 -37.85 -14.38 -8.86
CA MET A 128 -38.10 -14.84 -10.23
C MET A 128 -39.19 -15.94 -10.29
N MET A 129 -40.17 -15.90 -9.39
CA MET A 129 -41.29 -16.85 -9.37
C MET A 129 -42.55 -16.16 -9.88
N GLY A 130 -43.22 -16.77 -10.86
CA GLY A 130 -44.55 -16.36 -11.31
C GLY A 130 -45.66 -16.96 -10.44
N LEU A 131 -46.89 -16.53 -10.69
CA LEU A 131 -48.07 -17.01 -9.97
C LEU A 131 -48.25 -18.53 -10.10
N LEU A 132 -48.08 -19.05 -11.31
CA LEU A 132 -48.21 -20.47 -11.61
C LEU A 132 -47.10 -21.29 -10.91
N HIS A 133 -45.87 -20.76 -10.84
CA HIS A 133 -44.79 -21.38 -10.08
C HIS A 133 -45.12 -21.43 -8.58
N LEU A 134 -45.69 -20.37 -8.02
CA LEU A 134 -46.06 -20.29 -6.60
C LEU A 134 -47.19 -21.27 -6.26
N ALA A 135 -48.27 -21.31 -7.06
CA ALA A 135 -49.40 -22.22 -6.87
C ALA A 135 -48.96 -23.69 -6.95
N VAL A 136 -48.10 -24.03 -7.92
CA VAL A 136 -47.54 -25.38 -8.06
C VAL A 136 -46.60 -25.73 -6.90
N THR A 137 -45.81 -24.78 -6.41
CA THR A 137 -44.90 -24.98 -5.29
C THR A 137 -45.66 -25.25 -3.99
N LYS A 138 -46.78 -24.57 -3.78
CA LYS A 138 -47.66 -24.76 -2.61
C LYS A 138 -48.66 -25.92 -2.76
N ARG A 139 -48.74 -26.54 -3.94
CA ARG A 139 -49.65 -27.65 -4.30
C ARG A 139 -51.14 -27.28 -4.28
N TYR A 140 -51.48 -26.04 -4.63
CA TYR A 140 -52.85 -25.56 -4.74
C TYR A 140 -53.44 -25.89 -6.11
N ASN A 141 -53.90 -27.13 -6.29
CA ASN A 141 -54.35 -27.63 -7.59
C ASN A 141 -55.57 -26.89 -8.14
N HIS A 142 -56.49 -26.47 -7.27
CA HIS A 142 -57.67 -25.68 -7.64
C HIS A 142 -57.28 -24.31 -8.22
N LEU A 143 -56.30 -23.64 -7.61
CA LEU A 143 -55.78 -22.37 -8.13
C LEU A 143 -55.01 -22.54 -9.45
N VAL A 144 -54.31 -23.65 -9.63
CA VAL A 144 -53.64 -23.97 -10.91
C VAL A 144 -54.67 -24.08 -12.04
N GLU A 145 -55.80 -24.74 -11.81
CA GLU A 145 -56.88 -24.83 -12.82
C GLU A 145 -57.52 -23.47 -13.12
N VAL A 146 -57.79 -22.67 -12.08
CA VAL A 146 -58.34 -21.32 -12.24
C VAL A 146 -57.39 -20.43 -13.05
N LEU A 147 -56.09 -20.43 -12.73
CA LEU A 147 -55.10 -19.65 -13.47
C LEU A 147 -55.00 -20.10 -14.94
N LEU A 148 -54.98 -21.41 -15.20
CA LEU A 148 -54.89 -21.97 -16.55
C LEU A 148 -56.16 -21.77 -17.39
N SER A 149 -57.31 -21.54 -16.76
CA SER A 149 -58.56 -21.21 -17.46
C SER A 149 -58.52 -19.83 -18.15
N CYS A 150 -57.56 -18.98 -17.79
CA CYS A 150 -57.36 -17.67 -18.39
C CYS A 150 -56.34 -17.72 -19.54
N ASP A 151 -56.77 -17.35 -20.75
CA ASP A 151 -55.95 -17.32 -21.98
C ASP A 151 -54.70 -16.43 -21.90
N ARG A 152 -54.63 -15.51 -20.92
CA ARG A 152 -53.49 -14.59 -20.72
C ARG A 152 -52.32 -15.21 -19.95
N THR A 153 -52.51 -16.40 -19.35
CA THR A 153 -51.45 -17.06 -18.57
C THR A 153 -50.45 -17.79 -19.46
N ASP A 154 -49.16 -17.49 -19.30
CA ASP A 154 -48.11 -18.26 -19.97
C ASP A 154 -47.75 -19.50 -19.14
N VAL A 155 -48.20 -20.66 -19.62
CA VAL A 155 -47.95 -21.97 -19.01
C VAL A 155 -46.44 -22.33 -18.99
N ASN A 156 -45.65 -21.75 -19.89
CA ASN A 156 -44.23 -22.04 -20.06
C ASN A 156 -43.31 -20.95 -19.52
N LEU A 157 -43.83 -20.03 -18.69
CA LEU A 157 -43.06 -18.93 -18.12
C LEU A 157 -41.80 -19.46 -17.40
N GLU A 158 -40.64 -18.92 -17.77
CA GLU A 158 -39.37 -19.30 -17.17
C GLU A 158 -39.15 -18.53 -15.86
N GLY A 159 -39.10 -19.26 -14.75
CA GLY A 159 -38.86 -18.70 -13.42
C GLY A 159 -37.39 -18.76 -13.01
N ASP A 160 -37.14 -18.91 -11.70
CA ASP A 160 -35.78 -19.05 -11.18
C ASP A 160 -35.03 -20.23 -11.84
N LEU A 161 -33.75 -20.01 -12.14
CA LEU A 161 -32.89 -20.92 -12.91
C LEU A 161 -33.45 -21.31 -14.30
N GLY A 162 -34.45 -20.61 -14.83
CA GLY A 162 -35.15 -20.96 -16.06
C GLY A 162 -36.09 -22.16 -15.90
N ASN A 163 -36.55 -22.45 -14.69
CA ASN A 163 -37.47 -23.56 -14.44
C ASN A 163 -38.89 -23.21 -14.90
N THR A 164 -39.51 -24.11 -15.66
CA THR A 164 -40.92 -23.99 -16.02
C THR A 164 -41.82 -24.49 -14.88
N PRO A 165 -43.10 -24.07 -14.82
CA PRO A 165 -44.05 -24.58 -13.83
C PRO A 165 -44.20 -26.11 -13.87
N ALA A 166 -44.07 -26.70 -15.06
CA ALA A 166 -44.06 -28.16 -15.24
C ALA A 166 -42.86 -28.82 -14.54
N MET A 167 -41.66 -28.23 -14.58
CA MET A 167 -40.48 -28.73 -13.86
C MET A 167 -40.65 -28.64 -12.34
N LEU A 168 -41.31 -27.60 -11.84
CA LEU A 168 -41.63 -27.49 -10.41
C LEU A 168 -42.67 -28.54 -9.99
N ALA A 169 -43.70 -28.77 -10.81
CA ALA A 169 -44.69 -29.81 -10.56
C ALA A 169 -44.03 -31.20 -10.52
N CYS A 170 -43.07 -31.44 -11.42
CA CYS A 170 -42.21 -32.62 -11.43
C CYS A 170 -41.43 -32.77 -10.12
N SER A 171 -40.78 -31.69 -9.65
CA SER A 171 -39.96 -31.72 -8.43
C SER A 171 -40.79 -32.00 -7.16
N ASN A 172 -42.04 -31.53 -7.12
CA ASN A 172 -42.93 -31.70 -5.98
C ASN A 172 -43.81 -32.96 -6.05
N ASN A 173 -43.60 -33.83 -7.05
CA ASN A 173 -44.45 -34.99 -7.35
C ASN A 173 -45.95 -34.62 -7.38
N ASN A 174 -46.32 -33.50 -8.02
CA ASN A 174 -47.71 -33.05 -8.11
C ASN A 174 -48.32 -33.48 -9.46
N CYS A 175 -48.85 -34.71 -9.49
CA CYS A 175 -49.38 -35.31 -10.72
C CYS A 175 -50.63 -34.59 -11.27
N GLN A 176 -51.48 -34.05 -10.39
CA GLN A 176 -52.71 -33.35 -10.79
C GLN A 176 -52.38 -32.03 -11.49
N ALA A 177 -51.54 -31.19 -10.89
CA ALA A 177 -51.07 -29.97 -11.54
C ALA A 177 -50.30 -30.27 -12.83
N LEU A 178 -49.48 -31.32 -12.85
CA LEU A 178 -48.73 -31.72 -14.04
C LEU A 178 -49.66 -32.14 -15.19
N HIS A 179 -50.73 -32.90 -14.90
CA HIS A 179 -51.74 -33.26 -15.90
C HIS A 179 -52.47 -32.03 -16.44
N SER A 180 -52.88 -31.10 -15.56
CA SER A 180 -53.56 -29.86 -15.97
C SER A 180 -52.65 -28.94 -16.80
N LEU A 181 -51.36 -28.84 -16.45
CA LEU A 181 -50.38 -28.06 -17.21
C LEU A 181 -50.16 -28.64 -18.63
N PHE A 182 -50.02 -29.96 -18.76
CA PHE A 182 -49.84 -30.58 -20.08
C PHE A 182 -51.10 -30.50 -20.95
N LYS A 183 -52.29 -30.62 -20.35
CA LYS A 183 -53.56 -30.45 -21.06
C LYS A 183 -53.70 -29.05 -21.70
N HIS A 184 -53.19 -28.01 -21.06
CA HIS A 184 -53.24 -26.61 -21.54
C HIS A 184 -51.98 -26.18 -22.31
N GLY A 185 -51.15 -27.12 -22.80
CA GLY A 185 -50.07 -26.80 -23.73
C GLY A 185 -48.67 -26.57 -23.12
N ALA A 186 -48.39 -27.08 -21.92
CA ALA A 186 -47.03 -27.08 -21.38
C ALA A 186 -46.06 -27.89 -22.26
N LYS A 187 -44.91 -27.31 -22.61
CA LYS A 187 -43.88 -27.96 -23.44
C LYS A 187 -42.94 -28.80 -22.57
N MET A 188 -42.75 -30.07 -22.94
CA MET A 188 -41.85 -30.99 -22.24
C MET A 188 -40.36 -30.75 -22.53
N CYS A 189 -40.05 -30.35 -23.76
CA CYS A 189 -38.68 -30.27 -24.29
C CYS A 189 -38.04 -28.89 -24.12
N ILE A 190 -38.32 -28.21 -23.01
CA ILE A 190 -37.64 -26.98 -22.63
C ILE A 190 -36.50 -27.35 -21.68
N GLN A 191 -35.32 -26.78 -21.92
CA GLN A 191 -34.18 -26.90 -21.02
C GLN A 191 -34.11 -25.68 -20.11
N ASN A 192 -33.91 -25.88 -18.81
CA ASN A 192 -33.61 -24.77 -17.91
C ASN A 192 -32.16 -24.26 -18.12
N LYS A 193 -31.72 -23.29 -17.32
CA LYS A 193 -30.35 -22.74 -17.42
C LYS A 193 -29.27 -23.78 -17.15
N LEU A 194 -29.56 -24.83 -16.39
CA LEU A 194 -28.67 -25.97 -16.15
C LEU A 194 -28.66 -26.95 -17.33
N GLY A 195 -29.68 -26.91 -18.20
CA GLY A 195 -29.90 -27.84 -19.31
C GLY A 195 -30.91 -28.96 -19.00
N HIS A 196 -31.46 -28.97 -17.78
CA HIS A 196 -32.37 -30.02 -17.32
C HIS A 196 -33.69 -29.93 -18.08
N TYR A 197 -34.12 -31.08 -18.58
CA TYR A 197 -35.50 -31.32 -19.01
C TYR A 197 -36.38 -31.71 -17.81
N ALA A 198 -37.70 -31.69 -18.00
CA ALA A 198 -38.64 -32.15 -16.98
C ALA A 198 -38.27 -33.54 -16.42
N ILE A 199 -37.87 -34.49 -17.28
CA ILE A 199 -37.46 -35.84 -16.85
C ILE A 199 -36.22 -35.86 -15.95
N HIS A 200 -35.29 -34.93 -16.12
CA HIS A 200 -34.10 -34.79 -15.26
C HIS A 200 -34.50 -34.30 -13.87
N THR A 201 -35.43 -33.34 -13.80
CA THR A 201 -35.93 -32.81 -12.53
C THR A 201 -36.74 -33.85 -11.75
N VAL A 202 -37.56 -34.64 -12.45
CA VAL A 202 -38.29 -35.77 -11.84
C VAL A 202 -37.32 -36.80 -11.28
N ALA A 203 -36.31 -37.17 -12.07
CA ALA A 203 -35.32 -38.15 -11.65
C ALA A 203 -34.56 -37.69 -10.40
N PHE A 204 -34.11 -36.42 -10.37
CA PHE A 204 -33.44 -35.84 -9.20
C PHE A 204 -34.33 -35.80 -7.96
N ALA A 205 -35.59 -35.40 -8.10
CA ALA A 205 -36.53 -35.32 -6.98
C ALA A 205 -36.99 -36.70 -6.48
N GLY A 206 -36.88 -37.75 -7.30
CA GLY A 206 -37.33 -39.09 -6.96
C GLY A 206 -38.84 -39.29 -7.04
N ALA A 207 -39.52 -38.50 -7.85
CA ALA A 207 -40.97 -38.49 -7.99
C ALA A 207 -41.44 -39.60 -8.96
N LYS A 208 -41.66 -40.83 -8.45
CA LYS A 208 -42.03 -42.00 -9.28
C LYS A 208 -43.30 -41.77 -10.10
N GLU A 209 -44.38 -41.31 -9.48
CA GLU A 209 -45.69 -41.16 -10.12
C GLU A 209 -45.65 -40.07 -11.20
N ALA A 210 -44.99 -38.95 -10.92
CA ALA A 210 -44.73 -37.92 -11.93
C ALA A 210 -43.88 -38.45 -13.09
N MET A 211 -42.91 -39.35 -12.83
CA MET A 211 -42.08 -39.94 -13.87
C MET A 211 -42.87 -40.83 -14.83
N GLU A 212 -43.74 -41.68 -14.30
CA GLU A 212 -44.61 -42.52 -15.12
C GLU A 212 -45.56 -41.67 -15.96
N LEU A 213 -46.11 -40.59 -15.39
CA LEU A 213 -47.00 -39.68 -16.10
C LEU A 213 -46.26 -38.90 -17.20
N VAL A 214 -45.07 -38.39 -16.93
CA VAL A 214 -44.19 -37.73 -17.92
C VAL A 214 -43.82 -38.69 -19.06
N LEU A 215 -43.53 -39.96 -18.76
CA LEU A 215 -43.23 -40.95 -19.79
C LEU A 215 -44.46 -41.30 -20.63
N LYS A 216 -45.65 -41.48 -20.03
CA LYS A 216 -46.92 -41.74 -20.74
C LYS A 216 -47.29 -40.60 -21.68
N ILE A 217 -47.23 -39.35 -21.20
CA ILE A 217 -47.51 -38.17 -22.03
C ILE A 217 -46.46 -38.03 -23.14
N GLY A 218 -45.19 -38.36 -22.86
CA GLY A 218 -44.15 -38.42 -23.87
C GLY A 218 -44.41 -39.45 -24.98
N GLU A 219 -44.97 -40.61 -24.63
CA GLU A 219 -45.40 -41.63 -25.60
C GLU A 219 -46.54 -41.11 -26.49
N GLU A 220 -47.53 -40.43 -25.91
CA GLU A 220 -48.64 -39.80 -26.64
C GLU A 220 -48.17 -38.72 -27.63
N LEU A 221 -47.07 -38.02 -27.31
CA LEU A 221 -46.41 -37.04 -28.17
C LEU A 221 -45.41 -37.64 -29.17
N GLY A 222 -45.27 -38.97 -29.21
CA GLY A 222 -44.44 -39.69 -30.19
C GLY A 222 -42.97 -39.90 -29.80
N ILE A 223 -42.57 -39.63 -28.55
CA ILE A 223 -41.21 -39.86 -28.05
C ILE A 223 -41.17 -41.23 -27.36
N SER A 224 -40.32 -42.15 -27.83
CA SER A 224 -40.19 -43.45 -27.18
C SER A 224 -39.57 -43.33 -25.77
N PRO A 225 -40.01 -44.13 -24.78
CA PRO A 225 -39.53 -44.03 -23.39
C PRO A 225 -38.03 -44.24 -23.26
N SER A 226 -37.46 -45.10 -24.10
CA SER A 226 -36.03 -45.41 -24.14
C SER A 226 -35.19 -44.24 -24.66
N VAL A 227 -35.73 -43.40 -25.55
CA VAL A 227 -35.06 -42.18 -26.00
C VAL A 227 -35.22 -41.09 -24.95
N HIS A 228 -36.42 -40.95 -24.39
CA HIS A 228 -36.74 -39.93 -23.39
C HIS A 228 -35.86 -40.06 -22.12
N ILE A 229 -35.66 -41.29 -21.63
CA ILE A 229 -34.87 -41.55 -20.42
C ILE A 229 -33.36 -41.35 -20.62
N ASN A 230 -32.90 -41.25 -21.86
CA ASN A 230 -31.49 -41.09 -22.21
C ASN A 230 -31.18 -39.68 -22.76
N TYR A 231 -32.08 -38.70 -22.57
CA TYR A 231 -31.74 -37.31 -22.81
C TYR A 231 -30.57 -36.88 -21.93
N LEU A 232 -29.76 -35.98 -22.48
CA LEU A 232 -28.56 -35.50 -21.83
C LEU A 232 -28.72 -34.04 -21.49
N ASP A 233 -28.35 -33.71 -20.27
CA ASP A 233 -28.18 -32.36 -19.79
C ASP A 233 -26.92 -31.68 -20.37
N LYS A 234 -26.69 -30.38 -20.12
CA LYS A 234 -25.44 -29.67 -20.49
C LYS A 234 -24.18 -30.34 -19.92
N THR A 235 -24.30 -30.99 -18.76
CA THR A 235 -23.21 -31.76 -18.12
C THR A 235 -23.02 -33.17 -18.70
N LYS A 236 -23.79 -33.51 -19.75
CA LYS A 236 -23.93 -34.88 -20.29
C LYS A 236 -24.44 -35.89 -19.27
N SER A 237 -25.10 -35.44 -18.20
CA SER A 237 -25.72 -36.34 -17.23
C SER A 237 -27.01 -36.93 -17.80
N SER A 238 -27.16 -38.25 -17.69
CA SER A 238 -28.45 -38.89 -17.93
C SER A 238 -29.36 -38.76 -16.69
N PRO A 239 -30.70 -38.88 -16.86
CA PRO A 239 -31.65 -38.96 -15.75
C PRO A 239 -31.27 -40.00 -14.69
N LEU A 240 -30.63 -41.11 -15.09
CA LEU A 240 -30.14 -42.11 -14.15
C LEU A 240 -29.08 -41.54 -13.19
N HIS A 241 -28.16 -40.69 -13.65
CA HIS A 241 -27.18 -40.03 -12.76
C HIS A 241 -27.86 -39.18 -11.70
N LEU A 242 -28.90 -38.44 -12.09
CA LEU A 242 -29.65 -37.59 -11.19
C LEU A 242 -30.54 -38.40 -10.24
N ALA A 243 -31.11 -39.51 -10.70
CA ALA A 243 -31.86 -40.45 -9.86
C ALA A 243 -30.98 -41.07 -8.77
N VAL A 244 -29.75 -41.45 -9.12
CA VAL A 244 -28.75 -41.91 -8.15
C VAL A 244 -28.39 -40.81 -7.18
N ARG A 245 -28.14 -39.59 -7.68
CA ARG A 245 -27.86 -38.43 -6.83
C ARG A 245 -28.99 -38.15 -5.83
N GLY A 246 -30.25 -38.30 -6.26
CA GLY A 246 -31.44 -38.17 -5.43
C GLY A 246 -31.69 -39.36 -4.48
N GLY A 247 -30.99 -40.48 -4.63
CA GLY A 247 -31.03 -41.63 -3.71
C GLY A 247 -32.32 -42.48 -3.76
N ASN A 248 -33.24 -42.20 -4.67
CA ASN A 248 -34.54 -42.86 -4.71
C ASN A 248 -34.50 -44.18 -5.50
N ILE A 249 -34.44 -45.30 -4.76
CA ILE A 249 -34.28 -46.66 -5.30
C ILE A 249 -35.36 -47.02 -6.33
N GLU A 250 -36.62 -46.66 -6.06
CA GLU A 250 -37.74 -46.99 -6.94
C GLU A 250 -37.67 -46.27 -8.29
N VAL A 251 -37.19 -45.03 -8.31
CA VAL A 251 -36.95 -44.28 -9.55
C VAL A 251 -35.76 -44.86 -10.30
N ILE A 252 -34.69 -45.25 -9.59
CA ILE A 252 -33.53 -45.93 -10.20
C ILE A 252 -33.97 -47.24 -10.88
N LYS A 253 -34.79 -48.07 -10.22
CA LYS A 253 -35.38 -49.28 -10.82
C LYS A 253 -36.19 -48.94 -12.07
N LEU A 254 -37.05 -47.93 -12.00
CA LEU A 254 -37.89 -47.51 -13.12
C LEU A 254 -37.06 -47.05 -14.33
N CYS A 255 -36.01 -46.24 -14.11
CA CYS A 255 -35.07 -45.81 -15.15
C CYS A 255 -34.43 -47.00 -15.87
N ILE A 256 -33.97 -47.99 -15.11
CA ILE A 256 -33.30 -49.18 -15.64
C ILE A 256 -34.28 -50.04 -16.45
N ILE A 257 -35.48 -50.31 -15.92
CA ILE A 257 -36.52 -51.09 -16.61
C ILE A 257 -36.91 -50.42 -17.94
N LYS A 258 -36.92 -49.09 -17.99
CA LYS A 258 -37.24 -48.30 -19.19
C LYS A 258 -36.06 -48.11 -20.16
N GLY A 259 -34.90 -48.74 -19.90
CA GLY A 259 -33.77 -48.80 -20.83
C GLY A 259 -32.73 -47.69 -20.66
N ALA A 260 -32.53 -47.18 -19.43
CA ALA A 260 -31.45 -46.23 -19.15
C ALA A 260 -30.06 -46.85 -19.31
N ARG A 261 -29.14 -46.11 -19.93
CA ARG A 261 -27.73 -46.51 -20.11
C ARG A 261 -26.92 -46.29 -18.83
N VAL A 262 -26.39 -47.37 -18.26
CA VAL A 262 -25.57 -47.36 -17.01
C VAL A 262 -24.10 -46.99 -17.30
N ASP A 263 -23.65 -47.24 -18.52
CA ASP A 263 -22.32 -46.94 -19.06
C ASP A 263 -22.14 -45.47 -19.46
N GLN A 264 -23.24 -44.70 -19.53
CA GLN A 264 -23.18 -43.30 -19.93
C GLN A 264 -22.27 -42.51 -18.99
N GLN A 265 -21.35 -41.76 -19.57
CA GLN A 265 -20.38 -40.93 -18.86
C GLN A 265 -20.77 -39.44 -18.94
N GLN A 266 -20.60 -38.73 -17.81
CA GLN A 266 -20.69 -37.27 -17.75
C GLN A 266 -19.46 -36.59 -18.36
N CYS A 267 -19.42 -35.24 -18.33
CA CYS A 267 -18.23 -34.47 -18.70
C CYS A 267 -16.96 -34.92 -17.94
N ASP A 268 -17.09 -35.28 -16.66
CA ASP A 268 -15.99 -35.77 -15.83
C ASP A 268 -15.67 -37.26 -16.03
N LYS A 269 -16.26 -37.90 -17.04
CA LYS A 269 -16.19 -39.35 -17.31
C LYS A 269 -16.74 -40.25 -16.19
N SER A 270 -17.34 -39.66 -15.15
CA SER A 270 -18.02 -40.41 -14.09
C SER A 270 -19.30 -41.05 -14.63
N THR A 271 -19.58 -42.26 -14.15
CA THR A 271 -20.81 -42.99 -14.43
C THR A 271 -21.75 -42.93 -13.23
N ALA A 272 -23.02 -43.28 -13.42
CA ALA A 272 -24.00 -43.39 -12.33
C ALA A 272 -23.52 -44.34 -11.21
N LEU A 273 -22.73 -45.37 -11.56
CA LEU A 273 -22.13 -46.28 -10.60
C LEU A 273 -21.11 -45.59 -9.67
N HIS A 274 -20.30 -44.66 -10.19
CA HIS A 274 -19.34 -43.89 -9.37
C HIS A 274 -20.08 -43.04 -8.31
N PHE A 275 -21.20 -42.41 -8.68
CA PHE A 275 -22.01 -41.65 -7.73
C PHE A 275 -22.65 -42.53 -6.66
N ALA A 276 -23.21 -43.67 -7.06
CA ALA A 276 -23.79 -44.64 -6.12
C ALA A 276 -22.72 -45.14 -5.13
N CYS A 277 -21.50 -45.37 -5.61
CA CYS A 277 -20.40 -45.81 -4.76
C CYS A 277 -19.88 -44.73 -3.82
N THR A 278 -19.89 -43.47 -4.26
CA THR A 278 -19.55 -42.31 -3.42
C THR A 278 -20.55 -42.15 -2.27
N GLN A 279 -21.84 -42.36 -2.55
CA GLN A 279 -22.91 -42.28 -1.55
C GLN A 279 -23.00 -43.52 -0.63
N GLY A 280 -22.37 -44.64 -0.99
CA GLY A 280 -22.50 -45.91 -0.25
C GLY A 280 -23.83 -46.64 -0.49
N ALA A 281 -24.54 -46.31 -1.58
CA ALA A 281 -25.87 -46.85 -1.88
C ALA A 281 -25.81 -48.30 -2.40
N LEU A 282 -25.62 -49.26 -1.49
CA LEU A 282 -25.46 -50.70 -1.79
C LEU A 282 -26.59 -51.25 -2.66
N ASP A 283 -27.84 -50.93 -2.34
CA ASP A 283 -29.00 -51.48 -3.04
C ASP A 283 -29.13 -50.92 -4.46
N ALA A 284 -28.82 -49.64 -4.66
CA ALA A 284 -28.76 -49.03 -5.98
C ALA A 284 -27.69 -49.70 -6.86
N VAL A 285 -26.50 -49.96 -6.29
CA VAL A 285 -25.41 -50.67 -6.98
C VAL A 285 -25.81 -52.11 -7.31
N LYS A 286 -26.43 -52.84 -6.38
CA LYS A 286 -26.95 -54.20 -6.63
C LYS A 286 -27.94 -54.22 -7.80
N ILE A 287 -28.89 -53.28 -7.81
CA ILE A 287 -29.91 -53.20 -8.86
C ILE A 287 -29.25 -52.93 -10.21
N MET A 288 -28.37 -51.92 -10.32
CA MET A 288 -27.67 -51.59 -11.57
C MET A 288 -26.85 -52.76 -12.13
N LEU A 289 -26.10 -53.46 -11.26
CA LEU A 289 -25.25 -54.58 -11.68
C LEU A 289 -26.05 -55.85 -11.98
N SER A 290 -27.16 -56.09 -11.27
CA SER A 290 -28.01 -57.27 -11.49
C SER A 290 -28.78 -57.24 -12.82
N SER A 291 -29.08 -56.04 -13.33
CA SER A 291 -29.81 -55.85 -14.59
C SER A 291 -28.93 -55.88 -15.84
N TYR A 292 -27.60 -55.94 -15.69
CA TYR A 292 -26.66 -55.79 -16.80
C TYR A 292 -25.90 -57.09 -17.08
N ASN A 293 -25.86 -57.52 -18.36
CA ASN A 293 -25.33 -58.83 -18.75
C ASN A 293 -23.78 -58.90 -18.80
N ARG A 294 -23.07 -57.77 -18.87
CA ARG A 294 -21.58 -57.69 -18.91
C ARG A 294 -21.04 -56.83 -17.77
N VAL A 295 -21.08 -57.37 -16.56
CA VAL A 295 -20.74 -56.66 -15.32
C VAL A 295 -19.26 -56.24 -15.26
N GLU A 296 -18.36 -57.07 -15.82
CA GLU A 296 -16.91 -56.87 -15.79
C GLU A 296 -16.46 -55.58 -16.51
N ASP A 297 -17.14 -55.23 -17.61
CA ASP A 297 -16.82 -54.03 -18.41
C ASP A 297 -17.18 -52.72 -17.67
N ILE A 298 -18.14 -52.76 -16.73
CA ILE A 298 -18.66 -51.56 -16.04
C ILE A 298 -17.95 -51.31 -14.71
N ILE A 299 -17.65 -52.37 -13.95
CA ILE A 299 -17.08 -52.25 -12.60
C ILE A 299 -15.71 -51.55 -12.60
N ASN A 300 -14.95 -51.65 -13.68
CA ASN A 300 -13.60 -51.08 -13.79
C ASN A 300 -13.54 -49.82 -14.67
N ILE A 301 -14.68 -49.22 -15.04
CA ILE A 301 -14.70 -47.93 -15.75
C ILE A 301 -14.02 -46.89 -14.88
N ARG A 302 -13.18 -46.07 -15.52
CA ARG A 302 -12.43 -45.02 -14.86
C ARG A 302 -13.05 -43.65 -15.10
N ASP A 303 -13.18 -42.86 -14.05
CA ASP A 303 -13.58 -41.46 -14.14
C ASP A 303 -12.44 -40.56 -14.64
N GLY A 304 -12.66 -39.23 -14.69
CA GLY A 304 -11.69 -38.25 -15.15
C GLY A 304 -10.42 -38.18 -14.29
N ALA A 305 -10.46 -38.66 -13.06
CA ALA A 305 -9.30 -38.82 -12.18
C ALA A 305 -8.66 -40.22 -12.28
N ASN A 306 -9.06 -41.04 -13.26
CA ASN A 306 -8.72 -42.45 -13.38
C ASN A 306 -9.16 -43.30 -12.17
N GLN A 307 -10.13 -42.84 -11.37
CA GLN A 307 -10.65 -43.61 -10.24
C GLN A 307 -11.66 -44.64 -10.72
N THR A 308 -11.61 -45.83 -10.11
CA THR A 308 -12.64 -46.87 -10.26
C THR A 308 -13.77 -46.65 -9.23
N PRO A 309 -14.94 -47.28 -9.42
CA PRO A 309 -15.99 -47.33 -8.41
C PRO A 309 -15.50 -47.80 -7.03
N LEU A 310 -14.52 -48.71 -6.98
CA LEU A 310 -13.89 -49.16 -5.73
C LEU A 310 -13.15 -48.01 -5.03
N HIS A 311 -12.38 -47.18 -5.76
CA HIS A 311 -11.74 -45.99 -5.18
C HIS A 311 -12.77 -45.05 -4.53
N ARG A 312 -13.92 -44.84 -5.15
CA ARG A 312 -15.00 -44.00 -4.61
C ARG A 312 -15.64 -44.61 -3.36
N ALA A 313 -15.83 -45.92 -3.33
CA ALA A 313 -16.34 -46.63 -2.15
C ALA A 313 -15.38 -46.53 -0.95
N THR A 314 -14.06 -46.57 -1.20
CA THR A 314 -13.05 -46.47 -0.12
C THR A 314 -12.91 -45.09 0.51
N LEU A 315 -13.42 -44.03 -0.15
CA LEU A 315 -13.25 -42.65 0.32
C LEU A 315 -14.00 -42.37 1.63
N PHE A 316 -15.13 -43.04 1.85
CA PHE A 316 -16.02 -42.84 3.01
C PHE A 316 -16.20 -44.09 3.88
N ASP A 317 -15.26 -45.04 3.83
CA ASP A 317 -15.28 -46.31 4.60
C ASP A 317 -16.54 -47.17 4.38
N HIS A 318 -17.07 -47.19 3.14
CA HIS A 318 -18.22 -48.03 2.76
C HIS A 318 -17.83 -49.51 2.62
N PHE A 319 -17.52 -50.14 3.76
CA PHE A 319 -17.00 -51.52 3.83
C PHE A 319 -17.88 -52.55 3.12
N THR A 320 -19.18 -52.59 3.40
CA THR A 320 -20.10 -53.57 2.79
C THR A 320 -20.22 -53.40 1.28
N LEU A 321 -20.05 -52.17 0.79
CA LEU A 321 -20.04 -51.89 -0.64
C LEU A 321 -18.72 -52.31 -1.29
N ALA A 322 -17.59 -52.01 -0.65
CA ALA A 322 -16.27 -52.46 -1.13
C ALA A 322 -16.19 -53.99 -1.19
N GLU A 323 -16.69 -54.69 -0.16
CA GLU A 323 -16.84 -56.14 -0.13
C GLU A 323 -17.66 -56.65 -1.33
N TYR A 324 -18.83 -56.04 -1.56
CA TYR A 324 -19.69 -56.42 -2.68
C TYR A 324 -19.03 -56.19 -4.05
N LEU A 325 -18.39 -55.04 -4.27
CA LEU A 325 -17.69 -54.74 -5.53
C LEU A 325 -16.55 -55.72 -5.79
N ILE A 326 -15.75 -56.06 -4.78
CA ILE A 326 -14.66 -57.03 -4.90
C ILE A 326 -15.21 -58.43 -5.21
N SER A 327 -16.31 -58.83 -4.55
CA SER A 327 -16.98 -60.12 -4.85
C SER A 327 -17.47 -60.25 -6.29
N LYS A 328 -17.68 -59.11 -6.98
CA LYS A 328 -18.12 -59.04 -8.38
C LYS A 328 -16.98 -58.82 -9.37
N GLY A 329 -15.71 -58.87 -8.93
CA GLY A 329 -14.54 -58.79 -9.80
C GLY A 329 -13.91 -57.40 -9.94
N ALA A 330 -14.12 -56.49 -8.98
CA ALA A 330 -13.41 -55.20 -8.97
C ALA A 330 -11.89 -55.38 -8.77
N GLU A 331 -11.09 -54.67 -9.56
CA GLU A 331 -9.63 -54.67 -9.44
C GLU A 331 -9.20 -54.00 -8.12
N ILE A 332 -8.41 -54.71 -7.30
CA ILE A 332 -7.97 -54.25 -5.97
C ILE A 332 -6.82 -53.24 -6.06
N ASP A 333 -5.90 -53.44 -7.01
CA ASP A 333 -4.61 -52.71 -7.09
C ASP A 333 -4.56 -51.69 -8.23
N CYS A 334 -5.72 -51.26 -8.75
CA CYS A 334 -5.79 -50.22 -9.77
C CYS A 334 -5.28 -48.86 -9.25
N ILE A 335 -4.68 -48.03 -10.10
CA ILE A 335 -4.12 -46.72 -9.68
C ILE A 335 -4.84 -45.52 -10.32
N ASP A 336 -5.10 -44.51 -9.50
CA ASP A 336 -5.63 -43.19 -9.88
C ASP A 336 -4.56 -42.36 -10.66
N CYS A 337 -4.96 -41.25 -11.29
CA CYS A 337 -4.07 -40.20 -11.78
C CYS A 337 -3.03 -39.69 -10.76
N LYS A 338 -3.26 -39.81 -9.45
CA LYS A 338 -2.24 -39.51 -8.42
C LYS A 338 -1.23 -40.65 -8.24
N GLY A 339 -1.57 -41.89 -8.61
CA GLY A 339 -0.81 -43.09 -8.28
C GLY A 339 -1.29 -43.76 -6.99
N LEU A 340 -2.47 -43.37 -6.49
CA LEU A 340 -3.08 -43.97 -5.31
C LEU A 340 -3.80 -45.26 -5.71
N SER A 341 -3.53 -46.35 -5.01
CA SER A 341 -4.39 -47.54 -5.01
C SER A 341 -5.60 -47.32 -4.09
N PRO A 342 -6.67 -48.12 -4.20
CA PRO A 342 -7.79 -48.10 -3.25
C PRO A 342 -7.34 -48.24 -1.80
N LEU A 343 -6.30 -49.04 -1.53
CA LEU A 343 -5.71 -49.17 -0.19
C LEU A 343 -5.04 -47.86 0.28
N LEU A 344 -4.24 -47.22 -0.57
CA LEU A 344 -3.61 -45.93 -0.25
C LEU A 344 -4.66 -44.82 -0.07
N MET A 345 -5.72 -44.84 -0.88
CA MET A 345 -6.83 -43.90 -0.78
C MET A 345 -7.59 -44.09 0.53
N ALA A 346 -7.95 -45.33 0.88
CA ALA A 346 -8.60 -45.67 2.14
C ALA A 346 -7.75 -45.21 3.35
N SER A 347 -6.44 -45.40 3.28
CA SER A 347 -5.49 -44.98 4.32
C SER A 347 -5.38 -43.47 4.44
N ASN A 348 -5.38 -42.76 3.30
CA ASN A 348 -5.39 -41.31 3.26
C ASN A 348 -6.71 -40.72 3.80
N CYS A 349 -7.82 -41.43 3.67
CA CYS A 349 -9.13 -40.97 4.18
C CYS A 349 -9.41 -41.45 5.62
N GLY A 350 -8.61 -42.36 6.18
CA GLY A 350 -8.81 -42.91 7.52
C GLY A 350 -9.92 -43.97 7.59
N ALA A 351 -10.19 -44.66 6.49
CA ALA A 351 -11.23 -45.67 6.36
C ALA A 351 -10.74 -47.03 6.91
N TRP A 352 -10.61 -47.14 8.25
CA TRP A 352 -9.89 -48.26 8.88
C TRP A 352 -10.54 -49.63 8.65
N LYS A 353 -11.88 -49.71 8.52
CA LYS A 353 -12.56 -50.99 8.30
C LYS A 353 -12.30 -51.51 6.89
N THR A 354 -12.39 -50.63 5.88
CA THR A 354 -12.01 -50.98 4.50
C THR A 354 -10.52 -51.26 4.37
N VAL A 355 -9.64 -50.51 5.05
CA VAL A 355 -8.20 -50.81 5.09
C VAL A 355 -7.93 -52.21 5.65
N ALA A 356 -8.53 -52.56 6.79
CA ALA A 356 -8.36 -53.88 7.39
C ALA A 356 -8.84 -55.00 6.45
N TYR A 357 -9.95 -54.77 5.75
CA TYR A 357 -10.49 -55.73 4.78
C TYR A 357 -9.61 -55.89 3.54
N LEU A 358 -9.20 -54.79 2.91
CA LEU A 358 -8.30 -54.82 1.75
C LEU A 358 -6.99 -55.55 2.09
N LEU A 359 -6.45 -55.32 3.29
CA LEU A 359 -5.28 -56.05 3.79
C LEU A 359 -5.57 -57.54 4.03
N SER A 360 -6.76 -57.91 4.51
CA SER A 360 -7.14 -59.32 4.71
C SER A 360 -7.25 -60.12 3.41
N ILE A 361 -7.57 -59.46 2.29
CA ILE A 361 -7.64 -60.06 0.95
C ILE A 361 -6.26 -60.10 0.28
N GLY A 362 -5.27 -59.38 0.82
CA GLY A 362 -3.90 -59.34 0.30
C GLY A 362 -3.65 -58.23 -0.73
N ALA A 363 -4.31 -57.07 -0.59
CA ALA A 363 -3.99 -55.88 -1.39
C ALA A 363 -2.50 -55.50 -1.29
N ASP A 364 -1.90 -55.08 -2.40
CA ASP A 364 -0.47 -54.78 -2.42
C ASP A 364 -0.17 -53.43 -1.72
N PHE A 365 0.49 -53.53 -0.57
CA PHE A 365 0.94 -52.37 0.20
C PHE A 365 2.24 -51.75 -0.32
N LYS A 366 2.92 -52.35 -1.30
CA LYS A 366 4.16 -51.82 -1.90
C LYS A 366 3.91 -50.72 -2.92
N ILE A 367 2.68 -50.56 -3.38
CA ILE A 367 2.32 -49.51 -4.33
C ILE A 367 2.61 -48.16 -3.68
N LYS A 368 3.27 -47.27 -4.42
CA LYS A 368 3.62 -45.92 -4.00
C LYS A 368 2.90 -44.90 -4.86
N ASP A 369 2.53 -43.79 -4.23
CA ASP A 369 1.98 -42.62 -4.91
C ASP A 369 3.03 -41.99 -5.85
N LYS A 370 2.63 -41.06 -6.73
CA LYS A 370 3.59 -40.30 -7.57
C LYS A 370 4.66 -39.56 -6.76
N ALA A 371 4.34 -39.21 -5.51
CA ALA A 371 5.28 -38.60 -4.56
C ALA A 371 6.20 -39.62 -3.84
N GLY A 372 6.14 -40.90 -4.18
CA GLY A 372 6.93 -41.96 -3.53
C GLY A 372 6.43 -42.35 -2.14
N ARG A 373 5.26 -41.85 -1.72
CA ARG A 373 4.69 -42.13 -0.39
C ARG A 373 4.11 -43.53 -0.33
N ASN A 374 4.44 -44.25 0.74
CA ASN A 374 3.92 -45.58 1.03
C ASN A 374 2.64 -45.53 1.88
N PHE A 375 2.06 -46.69 2.12
CA PHE A 375 0.90 -46.88 3.00
C PHE A 375 1.07 -46.24 4.38
N LEU A 376 2.24 -46.42 5.02
CA LEU A 376 2.51 -45.89 6.36
C LEU A 376 2.63 -44.36 6.40
N HIS A 377 3.15 -43.72 5.36
CA HIS A 377 3.16 -42.26 5.24
C HIS A 377 1.73 -41.72 5.37
N PHE A 378 0.75 -42.33 4.69
CA PHE A 378 -0.65 -41.91 4.77
C PHE A 378 -1.30 -42.25 6.11
N VAL A 379 -1.02 -43.43 6.68
CA VAL A 379 -1.53 -43.82 8.01
C VAL A 379 -1.09 -42.83 9.09
N ILE A 380 0.15 -42.33 9.02
CA ILE A 380 0.69 -41.37 10.00
C ILE A 380 0.14 -39.96 9.81
N LEU A 381 -0.31 -39.60 8.59
CA LEU A 381 -1.01 -38.34 8.38
C LEU A 381 -2.34 -38.27 9.15
N GLN A 382 -2.95 -39.43 9.41
CA GLN A 382 -4.24 -39.54 10.09
C GLN A 382 -4.10 -39.68 11.61
N PRO A 383 -4.96 -39.01 12.40
CA PRO A 383 -4.92 -39.08 13.85
C PRO A 383 -5.26 -40.49 14.34
N LYS A 384 -4.47 -41.00 15.28
CA LYS A 384 -4.60 -42.37 15.84
C LYS A 384 -4.51 -43.50 14.81
N GLY A 385 -4.02 -43.25 13.59
CA GLY A 385 -4.05 -44.26 12.54
C GLY A 385 -3.34 -45.56 12.90
N LEU A 386 -2.17 -45.47 13.53
CA LEU A 386 -1.43 -46.64 14.01
C LEU A 386 -2.16 -47.41 15.15
N LYS A 387 -3.07 -46.79 15.91
CA LYS A 387 -3.84 -47.48 16.97
C LYS A 387 -5.00 -48.28 16.40
N ASN A 388 -5.55 -47.86 15.25
CA ASN A 388 -6.71 -48.49 14.63
C ASN A 388 -6.32 -49.61 13.65
N LEU A 389 -5.04 -49.71 13.28
CA LEU A 389 -4.55 -50.84 12.50
C LEU A 389 -4.50 -52.12 13.34
N PRO A 390 -4.85 -53.28 12.76
CA PRO A 390 -4.75 -54.55 13.47
C PRO A 390 -3.29 -54.84 13.84
N GLU A 391 -3.07 -55.31 15.08
CA GLU A 391 -1.74 -55.61 15.62
C GLU A 391 -0.98 -56.64 14.77
N THR A 392 -1.72 -57.55 14.09
CA THR A 392 -1.17 -58.54 13.16
C THR A 392 -0.43 -57.91 11.99
N VAL A 393 -0.92 -56.77 11.46
CA VAL A 393 -0.29 -56.06 10.34
C VAL A 393 0.95 -55.28 10.81
N LEU A 394 0.92 -54.73 12.03
CA LEU A 394 2.08 -54.02 12.61
C LEU A 394 3.24 -54.95 12.94
N GLN A 395 2.97 -56.23 13.24
CA GLN A 395 3.99 -57.23 13.52
C GLN A 395 4.63 -57.83 12.27
N CYS A 396 4.03 -57.67 11.09
CA CYS A 396 4.59 -58.13 9.82
C CYS A 396 5.95 -57.48 9.54
N ASN A 397 6.98 -58.29 9.28
CA ASN A 397 8.33 -57.80 8.99
C ASN A 397 8.37 -56.87 7.75
N ALA A 398 7.52 -57.11 6.75
CA ALA A 398 7.39 -56.25 5.57
C ALA A 398 6.90 -54.82 5.90
N VAL A 399 6.08 -54.65 6.96
CA VAL A 399 5.62 -53.32 7.40
C VAL A 399 6.71 -52.60 8.19
N LYS A 400 7.58 -53.33 8.89
CA LYS A 400 8.76 -52.76 9.55
C LYS A 400 9.78 -52.23 8.54
N GLU A 401 10.01 -52.94 7.45
CA GLU A 401 10.88 -52.47 6.34
C GLU A 401 10.33 -51.19 5.69
N MET A 402 9.00 -51.02 5.61
CA MET A 402 8.40 -49.79 5.08
C MET A 402 8.54 -48.55 5.99
N LEU A 403 8.89 -48.71 7.27
CA LEU A 403 9.17 -47.55 8.12
C LEU A 403 10.46 -46.84 7.71
N SER A 404 11.36 -47.55 7.03
CA SER A 404 12.60 -46.99 6.45
C SER A 404 12.45 -46.48 5.03
N ASP A 405 11.29 -46.64 4.40
CA ASP A 405 11.08 -46.22 3.01
C ASP A 405 10.98 -44.70 2.91
N GLU A 406 11.73 -44.15 1.96
CA GLU A 406 11.80 -42.73 1.67
C GLU A 406 10.82 -42.33 0.55
N ASP A 407 10.24 -41.12 0.69
CA ASP A 407 9.50 -40.47 -0.38
C ASP A 407 10.46 -39.74 -1.36
N VAL A 408 9.93 -39.05 -2.38
CA VAL A 408 10.75 -38.29 -3.35
C VAL A 408 11.63 -37.20 -2.69
N GLU A 409 11.22 -36.71 -1.51
CA GLU A 409 11.95 -35.73 -0.70
C GLU A 409 12.89 -36.39 0.34
N GLY A 410 13.05 -37.72 0.30
CA GLY A 410 13.82 -38.48 1.28
C GLY A 410 13.13 -38.60 2.65
N CYS A 411 11.86 -38.23 2.77
CA CYS A 411 11.16 -38.17 4.05
C CYS A 411 10.59 -39.52 4.44
N THR A 412 11.00 -40.03 5.61
CA THR A 412 10.45 -41.23 6.22
C THR A 412 9.11 -40.92 6.91
N PRO A 413 8.28 -41.93 7.20
CA PRO A 413 7.06 -41.72 7.96
C PRO A 413 7.32 -41.10 9.35
N LEU A 414 8.49 -41.34 9.94
CA LEU A 414 8.91 -40.68 11.19
C LEU A 414 9.11 -39.16 11.01
N HIS A 415 9.71 -38.72 9.89
CA HIS A 415 9.84 -37.30 9.57
C HIS A 415 8.48 -36.60 9.51
N TYR A 416 7.48 -37.25 8.89
CA TYR A 416 6.10 -36.75 8.89
C TYR A 416 5.52 -36.68 10.30
N ALA A 417 5.65 -37.73 11.11
CA ALA A 417 5.13 -37.71 12.49
C ALA A 417 5.73 -36.57 13.33
N CYS A 418 7.01 -36.29 13.16
CA CYS A 418 7.73 -35.23 13.87
C CYS A 418 7.33 -33.83 13.37
N LYS A 419 7.17 -33.68 12.06
CA LYS A 419 6.61 -32.46 11.45
C LYS A 419 5.19 -32.16 11.97
N LEU A 420 4.37 -33.20 12.08
CA LEU A 420 2.98 -33.09 12.54
C LEU A 420 2.85 -32.92 14.06
N GLY A 421 3.79 -33.45 14.85
CA GLY A 421 3.74 -33.40 16.31
C GLY A 421 2.94 -34.54 16.95
N ILE A 422 2.73 -35.66 16.25
CA ILE A 422 1.93 -36.80 16.73
C ILE A 422 2.78 -37.69 17.64
N HIS A 423 2.93 -37.28 18.90
CA HIS A 423 3.79 -37.95 19.87
C HIS A 423 3.41 -39.41 20.17
N ASP A 424 2.14 -39.78 20.10
CA ASP A 424 1.67 -41.16 20.24
C ASP A 424 2.21 -42.07 19.12
N SER A 425 2.13 -41.60 17.88
CA SER A 425 2.65 -42.33 16.71
C SER A 425 4.16 -42.45 16.78
N VAL A 426 4.87 -41.39 17.20
CA VAL A 426 6.32 -41.44 17.44
C VAL A 426 6.65 -42.46 18.54
N LYS A 427 5.91 -42.49 19.66
CA LYS A 427 6.12 -43.47 20.74
C LYS A 427 5.92 -44.91 20.25
N ASN A 428 4.85 -45.16 19.51
CA ASN A 428 4.57 -46.49 18.96
C ASN A 428 5.65 -46.91 17.96
N MET A 429 6.09 -46.00 17.09
CA MET A 429 7.19 -46.22 16.15
C MET A 429 8.53 -46.48 16.86
N LEU A 430 8.85 -45.72 17.91
CA LEU A 430 10.06 -45.94 18.72
C LEU A 430 10.05 -47.31 19.40
N GLY A 431 8.87 -47.79 19.85
CA GLY A 431 8.70 -49.14 20.40
C GLY A 431 8.96 -50.27 19.39
N LEU A 432 9.01 -49.98 18.09
CA LEU A 432 9.30 -50.95 17.03
C LEU A 432 10.81 -51.03 16.66
N ASN A 433 11.70 -50.41 17.44
CA ASN A 433 13.17 -50.38 17.23
C ASN A 433 13.59 -49.87 15.84
N ILE A 434 13.07 -48.71 15.43
CA ILE A 434 13.42 -48.07 14.14
C ILE A 434 14.81 -47.43 14.21
N PHE A 435 15.55 -47.46 13.09
CA PHE A 435 16.79 -46.69 12.92
C PHE A 435 16.50 -45.18 12.80
N LEU A 436 16.84 -44.42 13.85
CA LEU A 436 16.58 -42.98 13.94
C LEU A 436 17.50 -42.10 13.08
N GLY A 437 18.59 -42.66 12.54
CA GLY A 437 19.63 -41.92 11.83
C GLY A 437 19.34 -41.63 10.35
N GLN A 438 18.16 -41.99 9.83
CA GLN A 438 17.79 -41.65 8.45
C GLN A 438 17.57 -40.14 8.31
N LYS A 439 18.09 -39.59 7.22
CA LYS A 439 18.05 -38.15 6.93
C LYS A 439 17.27 -37.94 5.64
N SER A 440 16.52 -36.84 5.57
CA SER A 440 15.84 -36.45 4.34
C SER A 440 16.83 -36.08 3.24
N ARG A 441 16.33 -35.77 2.04
CA ARG A 441 17.15 -35.23 0.95
C ARG A 441 17.91 -33.96 1.36
N GLU A 442 17.28 -33.10 2.16
CA GLU A 442 17.91 -31.90 2.76
C GLU A 442 18.84 -32.24 3.94
N LYS A 443 19.18 -33.52 4.14
CA LYS A 443 19.93 -34.06 5.28
C LYS A 443 19.31 -33.77 6.66
N LYS A 444 18.02 -33.41 6.71
CA LYS A 444 17.32 -33.14 7.97
C LYS A 444 16.95 -34.44 8.66
N SER A 445 17.23 -34.52 9.96
CA SER A 445 16.75 -35.61 10.81
C SER A 445 15.33 -35.34 11.32
N ALA A 446 14.68 -36.36 11.87
CA ALA A 446 13.37 -36.23 12.53
C ALA A 446 13.33 -35.12 13.59
N LEU A 447 14.44 -34.94 14.32
CA LEU A 447 14.57 -33.90 15.34
C LEU A 447 14.61 -32.49 14.73
N HIS A 448 15.18 -32.31 13.53
CA HIS A 448 15.17 -31.01 12.83
C HIS A 448 13.73 -30.58 12.53
N PHE A 449 12.89 -31.47 12.00
CA PHE A 449 11.48 -31.17 11.74
C PHE A 449 10.71 -30.88 13.03
N ALA A 450 10.91 -31.67 14.09
CA ALA A 450 10.23 -31.41 15.36
C ALA A 450 10.63 -30.05 15.97
N ALA A 451 11.91 -29.67 15.85
CA ALA A 451 12.43 -28.41 16.33
C ALA A 451 11.97 -27.20 15.51
N GLU A 452 11.95 -27.32 14.18
CA GLU A 452 11.50 -26.29 13.23
C GLU A 452 10.03 -25.88 13.47
N TYR A 453 9.16 -26.84 13.79
CA TYR A 453 7.73 -26.60 14.05
C TYR A 453 7.37 -26.50 15.54
N GLY A 454 8.36 -26.50 16.44
CA GLY A 454 8.13 -26.24 17.86
C GLY A 454 7.39 -27.34 18.61
N ARG A 455 7.52 -28.59 18.15
CA ARG A 455 6.79 -29.73 18.71
C ARG A 455 7.48 -30.25 19.98
N LEU A 456 7.23 -29.59 21.10
CA LEU A 456 7.89 -29.87 22.38
C LEU A 456 7.78 -31.34 22.82
N ASN A 457 6.57 -31.91 22.78
CA ASN A 457 6.34 -33.28 23.26
C ASN A 457 7.03 -34.33 22.37
N THR A 458 7.04 -34.15 21.05
CA THR A 458 7.78 -35.07 20.16
C THR A 458 9.28 -34.90 20.31
N CYS A 459 9.79 -33.68 20.49
CA CYS A 459 11.19 -33.46 20.82
C CYS A 459 11.55 -34.17 22.12
N HIS A 460 10.71 -34.05 23.17
CA HIS A 460 10.93 -34.74 24.44
C HIS A 460 11.00 -36.26 24.27
N ARG A 461 10.05 -36.85 23.53
CA ARG A 461 10.03 -38.31 23.28
C ARG A 461 11.20 -38.81 22.44
N LEU A 462 11.55 -38.09 21.38
CA LEU A 462 12.74 -38.41 20.59
C LEU A 462 13.99 -38.36 21.48
N LEU A 463 14.15 -37.30 22.27
CA LEU A 463 15.30 -37.11 23.15
C LEU A 463 15.32 -38.09 24.33
N GLU A 464 14.18 -38.64 24.78
CA GLU A 464 14.16 -39.75 25.75
C GLU A 464 14.76 -41.04 25.17
N SER A 465 14.48 -41.33 23.90
CA SER A 465 15.01 -42.52 23.22
C SER A 465 16.44 -42.37 22.69
N LEU A 466 16.94 -41.14 22.57
CA LEU A 466 18.26 -40.85 22.01
C LEU A 466 19.35 -40.95 23.08
N THR A 467 20.18 -41.99 22.97
CA THR A 467 21.40 -42.15 23.80
C THR A 467 22.59 -41.36 23.23
N ASP A 468 22.56 -41.01 21.95
CA ASP A 468 23.72 -40.50 21.22
C ASP A 468 23.67 -38.96 21.07
N SER A 469 24.65 -38.28 21.67
CA SER A 469 24.84 -36.83 21.53
C SER A 469 25.16 -36.35 20.10
N LYS A 470 25.51 -37.30 19.21
CA LYS A 470 25.83 -37.03 17.81
C LYS A 470 24.60 -36.57 17.02
N MET A 471 23.43 -37.18 17.25
CA MET A 471 22.20 -36.83 16.52
C MET A 471 21.58 -35.50 16.99
N LEU A 472 21.84 -35.12 18.24
CA LEU A 472 21.44 -33.81 18.77
C LEU A 472 22.11 -32.64 18.02
N ASN A 473 23.34 -32.88 17.55
CA ASN A 473 24.19 -31.89 16.89
C ASN A 473 24.41 -32.22 15.40
N ASP A 474 23.51 -32.99 14.79
CA ASP A 474 23.53 -33.23 13.36
C ASP A 474 23.25 -31.95 12.58
N TRP A 475 23.81 -31.87 11.36
CA TRP A 475 23.63 -30.72 10.45
C TRP A 475 22.73 -31.10 9.28
N ASP A 476 21.89 -30.15 8.86
CA ASP A 476 21.18 -30.20 7.59
C ASP A 476 22.08 -29.78 6.40
N GLU A 477 21.53 -29.74 5.18
CA GLU A 477 22.24 -29.31 3.97
C GLU A 477 22.79 -27.88 4.06
N LYS A 478 22.22 -27.03 4.92
CA LYS A 478 22.64 -25.64 5.14
C LYS A 478 23.57 -25.49 6.35
N GLY A 479 23.90 -26.59 7.02
CA GLY A 479 24.72 -26.58 8.23
C GLY A 479 23.92 -26.27 9.50
N LEU A 480 22.59 -26.19 9.43
CA LEU A 480 21.72 -25.86 10.55
C LEU A 480 21.58 -27.05 11.48
N THR A 481 21.71 -26.80 12.78
CA THR A 481 21.37 -27.75 13.83
C THR A 481 19.88 -27.62 14.19
N PRO A 482 19.29 -28.58 14.91
CA PRO A 482 17.94 -28.43 15.45
C PRO A 482 17.80 -27.19 16.35
N LEU A 483 18.87 -26.79 17.04
CA LEU A 483 18.91 -25.57 17.85
C LEU A 483 18.82 -24.31 16.98
N HIS A 484 19.46 -24.29 15.81
CA HIS A 484 19.34 -23.19 14.84
C HIS A 484 17.90 -23.03 14.34
N LEU A 485 17.26 -24.14 13.94
CA LEU A 485 15.88 -24.14 13.45
C LEU A 485 14.89 -23.69 14.54
N ALA A 486 15.02 -24.20 15.77
CA ALA A 486 14.17 -23.78 16.88
C ALA A 486 14.36 -22.29 17.24
N SER A 487 15.59 -21.79 17.16
CA SER A 487 15.90 -20.37 17.42
C SER A 487 15.36 -19.46 16.32
N ARG A 488 15.47 -19.88 15.06
CA ARG A 488 14.92 -19.19 13.88
C ARG A 488 13.40 -19.13 13.89
N ALA A 489 12.72 -20.15 14.40
CA ALA A 489 11.26 -20.19 14.51
C ALA A 489 10.73 -19.56 15.83
N GLY A 490 11.61 -19.19 16.76
CA GLY A 490 11.23 -18.54 18.02
C GLY A 490 10.69 -19.48 19.09
N HIS A 491 10.95 -20.78 19.00
CA HIS A 491 10.40 -21.79 19.92
C HIS A 491 11.20 -21.90 21.22
N ALA A 492 11.00 -20.93 22.12
CA ALA A 492 11.72 -20.80 23.40
C ALA A 492 11.75 -22.08 24.25
N GLN A 493 10.63 -22.78 24.38
CA GLN A 493 10.56 -24.02 25.19
C GLN A 493 11.36 -25.17 24.56
N VAL A 494 11.39 -25.26 23.23
CA VAL A 494 12.17 -26.29 22.54
C VAL A 494 13.67 -25.96 22.61
N VAL A 495 14.03 -24.68 22.46
CA VAL A 495 15.41 -24.21 22.68
C VAL A 495 15.86 -24.55 24.10
N GLU A 496 15.05 -24.25 25.11
CA GLU A 496 15.36 -24.61 26.50
C GLU A 496 15.53 -26.12 26.70
N LEU A 497 14.65 -26.94 26.12
CA LEU A 497 14.75 -28.40 26.19
C LEU A 497 16.05 -28.92 25.53
N LEU A 498 16.41 -28.42 24.35
CA LEU A 498 17.62 -28.81 23.63
C LEU A 498 18.88 -28.41 24.41
N LEU A 499 18.90 -27.22 25.00
CA LEU A 499 20.01 -26.75 25.84
C LEU A 499 20.15 -27.59 27.12
N ARG A 500 19.04 -27.93 27.78
CA ARG A 500 19.03 -28.82 28.97
C ARG A 500 19.62 -30.21 28.67
N ARG A 501 19.51 -30.68 27.42
CA ARG A 501 20.09 -31.96 26.95
C ARG A 501 21.50 -31.83 26.37
N GLY A 502 22.12 -30.64 26.44
CA GLY A 502 23.51 -30.43 26.04
C GLY A 502 23.74 -30.17 24.55
N ALA A 503 22.78 -29.52 23.87
CA ALA A 503 23.00 -29.07 22.49
C ALA A 503 24.17 -28.06 22.41
N LEU A 504 25.04 -28.25 21.43
CA LEU A 504 26.24 -27.43 21.23
C LEU A 504 25.89 -26.15 20.45
N PHE A 505 26.60 -25.08 20.78
CA PHE A 505 26.52 -23.81 20.07
C PHE A 505 27.48 -23.80 18.86
N GLN A 506 27.10 -24.53 17.82
CA GLN A 506 27.85 -24.55 16.56
C GLN A 506 27.45 -23.38 15.65
N SER A 507 28.27 -23.11 14.65
CA SER A 507 27.97 -22.16 13.58
C SER A 507 27.56 -22.89 12.31
N ASP A 508 26.65 -22.29 11.55
CA ASP A 508 26.26 -22.77 10.22
C ASP A 508 27.36 -22.55 9.18
N TYR A 509 27.15 -23.00 7.95
CA TYR A 509 28.10 -22.76 6.84
C TYR A 509 28.33 -21.28 6.52
N LYS A 510 27.43 -20.38 6.92
CA LYS A 510 27.61 -18.91 6.78
C LYS A 510 28.28 -18.27 8.00
N GLY A 511 28.73 -19.08 8.97
CA GLY A 511 29.19 -18.61 10.28
C GLY A 511 28.07 -18.10 11.20
N TRP A 512 26.79 -18.32 10.85
CA TRP A 512 25.67 -17.86 11.68
C TRP A 512 25.54 -18.75 12.92
N SER A 513 25.31 -18.12 14.08
CA SER A 513 24.97 -18.81 15.32
C SER A 513 23.46 -18.79 15.59
N CYS A 514 22.98 -19.60 16.52
CA CYS A 514 21.58 -19.58 16.97
C CYS A 514 21.10 -18.19 17.43
N LEU A 515 22.00 -17.38 18.01
CA LEU A 515 21.68 -16.01 18.41
C LEU A 515 21.45 -15.10 17.19
N HIS A 516 22.21 -15.29 16.09
CA HIS A 516 22.02 -14.53 14.84
C HIS A 516 20.64 -14.80 14.24
N HIS A 517 20.19 -16.06 14.20
CA HIS A 517 18.84 -16.41 13.72
C HIS A 517 17.74 -15.84 14.61
N ALA A 518 17.90 -15.92 15.94
CA ALA A 518 16.94 -15.34 16.87
C ALA A 518 16.87 -13.80 16.77
N ALA A 519 18.02 -13.15 16.56
CA ALA A 519 18.14 -11.71 16.38
C ALA A 519 17.55 -11.23 15.04
N ALA A 520 17.67 -12.03 13.97
CA ALA A 520 17.14 -11.72 12.64
C ALA A 520 15.61 -11.62 12.60
N GLU A 521 14.91 -12.44 13.38
CA GLU A 521 13.44 -12.43 13.47
C GLU A 521 12.93 -11.71 14.74
N GLY A 522 13.83 -11.28 15.63
CA GLY A 522 13.51 -10.44 16.79
C GLY A 522 12.92 -11.17 18.00
N TYR A 523 13.20 -12.47 18.17
CA TYR A 523 12.66 -13.28 19.26
C TYR A 523 13.38 -13.04 20.59
N THR A 524 12.99 -11.98 21.30
CA THR A 524 13.64 -11.57 22.56
C THR A 524 13.66 -12.64 23.65
N GLN A 525 12.63 -13.48 23.76
CA GLN A 525 12.59 -14.54 24.78
C GLN A 525 13.57 -15.69 24.48
N THR A 526 13.70 -16.09 23.21
CA THR A 526 14.71 -17.10 22.83
C THR A 526 16.12 -16.53 23.03
N MET A 527 16.34 -15.27 22.67
CA MET A 527 17.61 -14.58 22.93
C MET A 527 17.94 -14.52 24.43
N LYS A 528 16.97 -14.25 25.30
CA LYS A 528 17.18 -14.28 26.76
C LYS A 528 17.66 -15.63 27.25
N ILE A 529 17.03 -16.72 26.80
CA ILE A 529 17.39 -18.09 27.18
C ILE A 529 18.78 -18.46 26.65
N LEU A 530 19.07 -18.15 25.38
CA LEU A 530 20.38 -18.40 24.76
C LEU A 530 21.51 -17.65 25.48
N LEU A 531 21.32 -16.37 25.76
CA LEU A 531 22.30 -15.54 26.45
C LEU A 531 22.44 -15.90 27.94
N ALA A 532 21.39 -16.43 28.57
CA ALA A 532 21.48 -16.97 29.93
C ALA A 532 22.32 -18.26 29.97
N ALA A 533 22.27 -19.07 28.91
CA ALA A 533 23.06 -20.30 28.81
C ALA A 533 24.53 -20.04 28.46
N ASN A 534 24.81 -19.10 27.54
CA ASN A 534 26.18 -18.76 27.17
C ASN A 534 26.33 -17.29 26.71
N VAL A 535 27.05 -16.49 27.50
CA VAL A 535 27.29 -15.07 27.21
C VAL A 535 28.28 -14.88 26.05
N LYS A 536 29.19 -15.83 25.79
CA LYS A 536 30.20 -15.72 24.72
C LYS A 536 29.61 -15.70 23.31
N LEU A 537 28.34 -16.05 23.15
CA LEU A 537 27.62 -15.96 21.88
C LEU A 537 27.38 -14.52 21.41
N LEU A 538 27.51 -13.56 22.31
CA LEU A 538 27.19 -12.15 22.06
C LEU A 538 28.09 -11.55 20.97
N ASP A 539 29.38 -11.88 21.02
CA ASP A 539 30.42 -11.33 20.14
C ASP A 539 30.78 -12.28 18.98
N GLY A 540 30.01 -13.37 18.81
CA GLY A 540 30.18 -14.25 17.67
C GLY A 540 29.93 -13.49 16.37
N THR A 541 30.86 -13.57 15.43
CA THR A 541 30.77 -12.97 14.10
C THR A 541 30.46 -14.02 13.04
N ASN A 542 29.66 -13.65 12.06
CA ASN A 542 29.49 -14.46 10.84
C ASN A 542 30.66 -14.26 9.85
N GLU A 543 30.61 -14.90 8.68
CA GLU A 543 31.63 -14.76 7.63
C GLU A 543 31.82 -13.30 7.14
N ASP A 544 30.76 -12.49 7.19
CA ASP A 544 30.79 -11.08 6.81
C ASP A 544 31.35 -10.17 7.92
N GLY A 545 31.68 -10.72 9.09
CA GLY A 545 32.07 -9.96 10.28
C GLY A 545 30.90 -9.29 11.02
N ASN A 546 29.65 -9.63 10.66
CA ASN A 546 28.45 -9.13 11.33
C ASN A 546 28.21 -9.89 12.63
N THR A 547 27.96 -9.17 13.71
CA THR A 547 27.49 -9.72 14.99
C THR A 547 25.96 -9.81 15.04
N ALA A 548 25.40 -10.47 16.05
CA ALA A 548 23.95 -10.52 16.28
C ALA A 548 23.33 -9.11 16.38
N LEU A 549 24.09 -8.12 16.87
CA LEU A 549 23.66 -6.72 16.95
C LEU A 549 23.49 -6.09 15.56
N HIS A 550 24.39 -6.40 14.62
CA HIS A 550 24.28 -5.93 13.23
C HIS A 550 23.01 -6.46 12.57
N ILE A 551 22.72 -7.76 12.74
CA ILE A 551 21.56 -8.40 12.13
C ILE A 551 20.25 -7.89 12.75
N ALA A 552 20.19 -7.74 14.09
CA ALA A 552 19.03 -7.15 14.76
C ALA A 552 18.74 -5.72 14.28
N ALA A 553 19.80 -4.93 14.09
CA ALA A 553 19.73 -3.56 13.60
C ALA A 553 19.31 -3.48 12.13
N GLN A 554 19.81 -4.38 11.28
CA GLN A 554 19.43 -4.53 9.88
C GLN A 554 17.94 -4.89 9.73
N ALA A 555 17.46 -5.86 10.52
CA ALA A 555 16.07 -6.29 10.49
C ALA A 555 15.12 -5.21 11.05
N GLY A 556 15.59 -4.43 12.03
CA GLY A 556 14.83 -3.35 12.65
C GLY A 556 14.17 -3.72 13.99
N HIS A 557 14.71 -4.71 14.70
CA HIS A 557 14.09 -5.23 15.93
C HIS A 557 14.59 -4.47 17.16
N VAL A 558 13.86 -3.42 17.56
CA VAL A 558 14.21 -2.54 18.70
C VAL A 558 14.43 -3.32 19.99
N GLY A 559 13.50 -4.23 20.34
CA GLY A 559 13.61 -5.02 21.58
C GLY A 559 14.82 -5.97 21.60
N ALA A 560 15.24 -6.47 20.44
CA ALA A 560 16.44 -7.31 20.32
C ALA A 560 17.71 -6.47 20.46
N VAL A 561 17.76 -5.29 19.82
CA VAL A 561 18.89 -4.35 19.92
C VAL A 561 19.08 -3.84 21.35
N LEU A 562 18.01 -3.40 22.00
CA LEU A 562 18.07 -2.95 23.41
C LEU A 562 18.58 -4.07 24.31
N LEU A 563 18.05 -5.29 24.15
CA LEU A 563 18.49 -6.43 24.95
C LEU A 563 19.96 -6.77 24.77
N LEU A 564 20.49 -6.69 23.55
CA LEU A 564 21.91 -6.91 23.27
C LEU A 564 22.79 -5.79 23.86
N LEU A 565 22.34 -4.54 23.78
CA LEU A 565 23.04 -3.39 24.36
C LEU A 565 23.05 -3.45 25.90
N ASP A 566 21.92 -3.81 26.53
CA ASP A 566 21.78 -3.97 27.97
C ASP A 566 22.67 -5.09 28.52
N ARG A 567 22.91 -6.14 27.71
CA ARG A 567 23.81 -7.25 28.05
C ARG A 567 25.29 -6.98 27.71
N GLY A 568 25.60 -5.78 27.21
CA GLY A 568 26.98 -5.33 27.02
C GLY A 568 27.62 -5.73 25.68
N ALA A 569 26.86 -5.95 24.61
CA ALA A 569 27.41 -6.35 23.31
C ALA A 569 28.49 -5.37 22.79
N GLU A 570 29.60 -5.89 22.28
CA GLU A 570 30.65 -5.04 21.72
C GLU A 570 30.20 -4.39 20.40
N ILE A 571 30.48 -3.09 20.24
CA ILE A 571 30.17 -2.33 19.03
C ILE A 571 31.37 -2.46 18.08
N THR A 572 31.44 -3.59 17.39
CA THR A 572 32.48 -3.88 16.39
C THR A 572 32.08 -3.39 14.99
N LEU A 573 33.05 -3.37 14.08
CA LEU A 573 32.84 -3.07 12.66
C LEU A 573 32.86 -4.38 11.88
N ASN A 574 32.01 -4.49 10.86
CA ASN A 574 32.04 -5.63 9.95
C ASN A 574 33.19 -5.54 8.94
N ASN A 575 33.31 -6.55 8.07
CA ASN A 575 34.37 -6.59 7.04
C ASN A 575 34.29 -5.43 6.04
N ALA A 576 33.11 -4.81 5.89
CA ALA A 576 32.90 -3.61 5.08
C ALA A 576 33.09 -2.30 5.87
N ASP A 577 33.73 -2.36 7.04
CA ASP A 577 33.98 -1.26 7.99
C ASP A 577 32.69 -0.53 8.44
N ASN A 578 31.52 -1.16 8.32
CA ASN A 578 30.24 -0.60 8.76
C ASN A 578 29.93 -1.08 10.18
N SER A 579 29.49 -0.14 11.04
CA SER A 579 28.91 -0.47 12.35
C SER A 579 27.42 -0.85 12.21
N PHE A 580 26.85 -1.46 13.24
CA PHE A 580 25.41 -1.78 13.27
C PHE A 580 24.51 -0.55 13.05
N MET A 581 24.97 0.65 13.43
CA MET A 581 24.26 1.90 13.17
C MET A 581 24.23 2.27 11.69
N HIS A 582 25.32 2.04 10.95
CA HIS A 582 25.32 2.27 9.50
C HIS A 582 24.32 1.35 8.82
N GLU A 583 24.25 0.08 9.25
CA GLU A 583 23.30 -0.89 8.70
C GLU A 583 21.85 -0.53 9.04
N ALA A 584 21.57 -0.06 10.27
CA ALA A 584 20.24 0.44 10.63
C ALA A 584 19.82 1.66 9.80
N VAL A 585 20.75 2.59 9.56
CA VAL A 585 20.48 3.83 8.82
C VAL A 585 20.26 3.56 7.34
N ARG A 586 21.08 2.70 6.71
CA ARG A 586 20.92 2.32 5.29
C ARG A 586 19.62 1.58 5.02
N ASN A 587 19.13 0.81 6.00
CA ASN A 587 17.82 0.13 5.91
C ASN A 587 16.66 0.97 6.44
N GLU A 588 16.88 2.28 6.70
CA GLU A 588 15.89 3.26 7.14
C GLU A 588 15.15 2.87 8.44
N LYS A 589 15.83 2.17 9.36
CA LYS A 589 15.25 1.68 10.63
C LYS A 589 15.26 2.77 11.71
N LYS A 590 14.38 3.75 11.55
CA LYS A 590 14.22 4.90 12.47
C LYS A 590 14.10 4.49 13.95
N ASP A 591 13.26 3.51 14.26
CA ASP A 591 12.96 3.17 15.66
C ASP A 591 14.16 2.56 16.38
N VAL A 592 14.98 1.78 15.67
CA VAL A 592 16.25 1.25 16.21
C VAL A 592 17.23 2.39 16.46
N VAL A 593 17.38 3.31 15.51
CA VAL A 593 18.28 4.48 15.64
C VAL A 593 17.83 5.39 16.80
N ASN A 594 16.53 5.60 16.97
CA ASN A 594 16.02 6.41 18.08
C ASN A 594 16.26 5.73 19.43
N ALA A 595 15.99 4.43 19.54
CA ALA A 595 16.23 3.65 20.76
C ALA A 595 17.72 3.61 21.13
N THR A 596 18.61 3.52 20.13
CA THR A 596 20.06 3.57 20.38
C THR A 596 20.52 4.97 20.77
N ILE A 597 19.90 6.02 20.21
CA ILE A 597 20.11 7.41 20.64
C ILE A 597 19.65 7.62 22.06
N GLU A 598 18.59 6.96 22.53
CA GLU A 598 18.11 7.01 23.92
C GLU A 598 19.06 6.28 24.89
N SER A 599 19.68 5.18 24.45
CA SER A 599 20.62 4.41 25.26
C SER A 599 21.85 5.20 25.74
N GLU A 600 22.44 4.79 26.86
CA GLU A 600 23.64 5.43 27.44
C GLU A 600 24.87 5.31 26.53
N ARG A 601 24.91 4.27 25.68
CA ARG A 601 26.03 3.97 24.76
C ARG A 601 25.96 4.70 23.41
N CYS A 602 25.07 5.69 23.28
CA CYS A 602 24.94 6.52 22.08
C CYS A 602 26.29 7.15 21.64
N ALA A 603 27.12 7.57 22.60
CA ALA A 603 28.40 8.19 22.30
C ALA A 603 29.39 7.22 21.63
N GLU A 604 29.47 5.98 22.12
CA GLU A 604 30.32 4.94 21.56
C GLU A 604 29.84 4.55 20.16
N ALA A 605 28.54 4.31 19.99
CA ALA A 605 27.94 3.90 18.72
C ALA A 605 28.13 4.91 17.57
N LEU A 606 28.17 6.21 17.88
CA LEU A 606 28.38 7.28 16.89
C LEU A 606 29.86 7.55 16.61
N THR A 607 30.78 7.16 17.51
CA THR A 607 32.23 7.38 17.35
C THR A 607 32.97 6.17 16.77
N SER A 608 32.34 4.99 16.75
CA SER A 608 32.88 3.78 16.13
C SER A 608 32.79 3.86 14.60
N PHE A 609 33.81 4.45 13.96
CA PHE A 609 33.98 4.46 12.50
C PHE A 609 35.48 4.39 12.14
N LYS A 610 35.81 3.79 10.99
CA LYS A 610 37.16 3.82 10.39
C LYS A 610 37.20 4.81 9.23
N GLY A 611 38.39 5.30 8.89
CA GLY A 611 38.60 6.41 7.96
C GLY A 611 38.07 6.22 6.52
N THR A 612 37.67 5.01 6.14
CA THR A 612 37.07 4.64 4.85
C THR A 612 35.54 4.76 4.85
N SER A 613 34.88 4.46 5.97
CA SER A 613 33.43 4.56 6.15
C SER A 613 32.99 6.02 6.33
N ARG A 614 31.91 6.43 5.65
CA ARG A 614 31.26 7.73 5.90
C ARG A 614 30.88 7.83 7.38
N CYS A 615 31.00 9.01 7.97
CA CYS A 615 30.62 9.20 9.38
C CYS A 615 29.13 8.92 9.57
N VAL A 616 28.75 8.16 10.60
CA VAL A 616 27.36 7.80 10.94
C VAL A 616 26.45 9.04 10.95
N VAL A 617 26.93 10.17 11.48
CA VAL A 617 26.18 11.43 11.52
C VAL A 617 25.78 11.90 10.11
N MET A 618 26.65 11.73 9.11
CA MET A 618 26.33 12.10 7.73
C MET A 618 25.27 11.18 7.15
N ASP A 619 25.40 9.89 7.39
CA ASP A 619 24.43 8.90 6.92
C ASP A 619 23.05 9.16 7.57
N ILE A 620 23.00 9.54 8.86
CA ILE A 620 21.73 9.93 9.50
C ILE A 620 21.15 11.19 8.83
N ILE A 621 21.97 12.21 8.49
CA ILE A 621 21.48 13.42 7.81
C ILE A 621 20.96 13.10 6.39
N GLU A 622 21.63 12.19 5.69
CA GLU A 622 21.26 11.72 4.36
C GLU A 622 19.94 10.94 4.38
N PHE A 623 19.86 9.86 5.17
CA PHE A 623 18.75 8.90 5.14
C PHE A 623 17.66 9.15 6.20
N LEU A 624 18.00 9.62 7.40
CA LEU A 624 17.09 9.70 8.56
C LEU A 624 17.13 11.08 9.28
N PRO A 625 16.68 12.17 8.63
CA PRO A 625 16.73 13.50 9.23
C PRO A 625 15.87 13.65 10.50
N GLU A 626 14.79 12.88 10.64
CA GLU A 626 13.95 12.89 11.86
C GLU A 626 14.71 12.36 13.08
N SER A 627 15.53 11.32 12.90
CA SER A 627 16.39 10.78 13.97
C SER A 627 17.51 11.75 14.32
N PHE A 628 18.07 12.47 13.34
CA PHE A 628 19.03 13.53 13.62
C PHE A 628 18.40 14.70 14.39
N ARG A 629 17.15 15.07 14.07
CA ARG A 629 16.39 16.05 14.86
C ARG A 629 16.24 15.61 16.32
N HIS A 630 15.85 14.35 16.53
CA HIS A 630 15.75 13.79 17.88
C HIS A 630 17.09 13.81 18.63
N LEU A 631 18.20 13.53 17.93
CA LEU A 631 19.55 13.69 18.48
C LEU A 631 19.84 15.14 18.89
N LEU A 632 19.44 16.12 18.07
CA LEU A 632 19.59 17.54 18.39
C LEU A 632 18.70 17.99 19.54
N ASP A 633 17.48 17.44 19.68
CA ASP A 633 16.60 17.74 20.82
C ASP A 633 17.25 17.33 22.14
N ARG A 634 17.93 16.16 22.19
CA ARG A 634 18.71 15.72 23.36
C ARG A 634 19.93 16.61 23.67
N CYS A 635 20.40 17.39 22.70
CA CYS A 635 21.48 18.35 22.89
C CYS A 635 21.02 19.64 23.58
N ILE A 636 19.71 19.82 23.75
CA ILE A 636 19.10 20.93 24.50
C ILE A 636 18.85 20.43 25.92
N LYS A 637 19.51 21.04 26.89
CA LYS A 637 19.28 20.77 28.32
C LYS A 637 18.68 22.01 28.96
N GLU A 638 17.43 21.89 29.40
CA GLU A 638 16.76 22.90 30.20
C GLU A 638 17.16 22.72 31.67
N SER A 639 17.38 23.83 32.39
CA SER A 639 17.64 23.80 33.83
C SER A 639 16.39 23.42 34.61
N ASP A 640 16.56 22.76 35.77
CA ASP A 640 15.46 22.37 36.67
C ASP A 640 14.73 23.58 37.33
N HIS A 641 15.21 24.81 37.10
CA HIS A 641 14.59 26.03 37.62
C HIS A 641 13.30 26.40 36.85
N ASP A 642 12.36 27.03 37.54
CA ASP A 642 11.12 27.52 36.91
C ASP A 642 11.39 28.44 35.72
N ALA A 643 10.62 28.29 34.64
CA ALA A 643 10.83 29.02 33.38
C ALA A 643 10.79 30.55 33.49
N ASN A 644 10.18 31.10 34.55
CA ASN A 644 10.11 32.54 34.81
C ASN A 644 11.23 33.05 35.74
N SER A 645 12.03 32.16 36.32
CA SER A 645 13.14 32.53 37.20
C SER A 645 14.28 33.20 36.40
N PRO A 646 15.01 34.15 36.99
CA PRO A 646 16.16 34.78 36.32
C PRO A 646 17.30 33.80 36.04
N ASP A 647 17.39 32.72 36.81
CA ASP A 647 18.42 31.68 36.72
C ASP A 647 18.06 30.56 35.74
N TYR A 648 16.84 30.57 35.18
CA TYR A 648 16.44 29.66 34.11
C TYR A 648 17.40 29.82 32.93
N HIS A 649 18.04 28.73 32.55
CA HIS A 649 18.95 28.70 31.43
C HIS A 649 18.77 27.46 30.58
N ILE A 650 19.01 27.65 29.29
CA ILE A 650 19.00 26.59 28.30
C ILE A 650 20.45 26.38 27.86
N LYS A 651 20.95 25.17 28.07
CA LYS A 651 22.28 24.77 27.64
C LYS A 651 22.18 24.04 26.30
N TYR A 652 22.89 24.55 25.31
CA TYR A 652 23.04 23.96 23.98
C TYR A 652 24.40 23.28 23.87
N ASP A 653 24.41 21.98 23.61
CA ASP A 653 25.62 21.18 23.37
C ASP A 653 25.86 21.01 21.85
N PHE A 654 27.06 21.32 21.34
CA PHE A 654 27.37 21.29 19.89
C PHE A 654 28.22 20.09 19.44
N ARG A 655 28.37 19.08 20.30
CA ARG A 655 29.29 17.95 20.10
C ARG A 655 29.11 17.22 18.76
N TRP A 656 27.88 17.09 18.27
CA TRP A 656 27.57 16.34 17.04
C TRP A 656 27.60 17.18 15.76
N LEU A 657 27.56 18.51 15.88
CA LEU A 657 27.70 19.44 14.75
C LEU A 657 29.16 19.68 14.39
N GLN A 658 30.06 19.46 15.35
CA GLN A 658 31.47 19.75 15.23
C GLN A 658 32.32 18.49 15.14
N ALA A 659 33.22 18.42 14.16
CA ALA A 659 34.30 17.43 14.18
C ALA A 659 35.35 17.86 15.22
N PRO A 660 35.88 16.95 16.07
CA PRO A 660 36.91 17.28 17.04
C PRO A 660 38.09 18.01 16.38
N LEU A 661 38.42 19.22 16.85
CA LEU A 661 39.52 20.04 16.32
C LEU A 661 40.89 19.32 16.37
N GLN A 662 41.01 18.26 17.18
CA GLN A 662 42.20 17.40 17.24
C GLN A 662 42.48 16.68 15.90
N LEU A 663 41.45 16.33 15.12
CA LEU A 663 41.60 15.74 13.79
C LEU A 663 42.29 16.67 12.78
N LYS A 664 42.20 17.99 12.97
CA LYS A 664 42.91 19.00 12.14
C LYS A 664 44.43 18.93 12.35
N LYS A 665 44.90 18.39 13.47
CA LYS A 665 46.33 18.14 13.75
C LYS A 665 46.82 16.87 13.04
N PHE A 666 45.99 15.84 12.96
CA PHE A 666 46.27 14.57 12.26
C PHE A 666 46.10 14.66 10.73
N ALA A 667 45.26 15.57 10.21
CA ALA A 667 45.13 15.81 8.77
C ALA A 667 46.42 16.37 8.13
N LYS A 668 47.35 16.94 8.93
CA LYS A 668 48.68 17.32 8.44
C LYS A 668 49.63 16.11 8.31
N THR A 669 49.36 15.01 9.01
CA THR A 669 50.20 13.81 9.01
C THR A 669 49.73 12.76 7.99
N ASP A 670 48.42 12.62 7.75
CA ASP A 670 47.86 11.65 6.78
C ASP A 670 47.20 12.35 5.58
N LYS A 671 47.78 12.17 4.37
CA LYS A 671 47.30 12.77 3.11
C LYS A 671 45.96 12.21 2.59
N THR A 672 45.43 11.14 3.21
CA THR A 672 44.23 10.42 2.77
C THR A 672 42.92 10.98 3.34
N MET A 673 42.98 11.77 4.43
CA MET A 673 41.79 12.30 5.11
C MET A 673 41.54 13.77 4.78
N LYS A 674 40.62 14.04 3.82
CA LYS A 674 40.14 15.41 3.54
C LYS A 674 39.04 15.79 4.55
N PHE A 675 39.41 16.53 5.59
CA PHE A 675 38.45 17.09 6.54
C PHE A 675 37.93 18.45 6.08
N GLN A 676 36.62 18.54 5.83
CA GLN A 676 35.95 19.81 5.64
C GLN A 676 35.47 20.34 7.00
N PRO A 677 35.75 21.61 7.37
CA PRO A 677 35.17 22.22 8.55
C PRO A 677 33.63 22.28 8.43
N LEU A 678 32.92 22.29 9.56
CA LEU A 678 31.44 22.28 9.61
C LEU A 678 30.79 21.15 8.77
N ALA A 679 31.37 19.94 8.81
CA ALA A 679 30.96 18.85 7.93
C ALA A 679 29.46 18.50 8.04
N ALA A 680 28.88 18.49 9.24
CA ALA A 680 27.46 18.18 9.45
C ALA A 680 26.54 19.25 8.84
N MET A 681 26.89 20.53 9.01
CA MET A 681 26.12 21.64 8.45
C MET A 681 26.21 21.66 6.92
N ASN A 682 27.41 21.39 6.37
CA ASN A 682 27.62 21.24 4.93
C ASN A 682 26.81 20.06 4.36
N ALA A 683 26.71 18.94 5.09
CA ALA A 683 25.86 17.83 4.69
C ALA A 683 24.37 18.22 4.69
N MET A 684 23.88 18.95 5.71
CA MET A 684 22.49 19.41 5.76
C MET A 684 22.14 20.32 4.58
N VAL A 685 23.07 21.18 4.15
CA VAL A 685 22.91 22.02 2.96
C VAL A 685 22.89 21.16 1.69
N ARG A 686 23.84 20.24 1.52
CA ARG A 686 23.91 19.36 0.35
C ARG A 686 22.65 18.51 0.16
N TYR A 687 22.07 18.00 1.26
CA TYR A 687 20.86 17.18 1.25
C TYR A 687 19.56 18.00 1.39
N ASN A 688 19.63 19.32 1.28
CA ASN A 688 18.49 20.24 1.36
C ASN A 688 17.60 20.06 2.61
N ARG A 689 18.20 19.85 3.79
CA ARG A 689 17.47 19.60 5.05
C ARG A 689 17.16 20.90 5.79
N LEU A 690 16.18 21.66 5.31
CA LEU A 690 15.77 22.94 5.92
C LEU A 690 15.29 22.78 7.37
N GLU A 691 14.56 21.71 7.69
CA GLU A 691 14.07 21.44 9.05
C GLU A 691 15.20 21.28 10.08
N LEU A 692 16.35 20.73 9.66
CA LEU A 692 17.53 20.58 10.52
C LEU A 692 18.33 21.88 10.63
N LEU A 693 18.40 22.66 9.55
CA LEU A 693 19.09 23.95 9.52
C LEU A 693 18.36 25.02 10.34
N THR A 694 17.03 24.97 10.36
CA THR A 694 16.17 25.87 11.17
C THR A 694 16.09 25.47 12.64
N HIS A 695 16.67 24.33 13.02
CA HIS A 695 16.67 23.85 14.40
C HIS A 695 17.39 24.85 15.35
N PRO A 696 16.88 25.08 16.58
CA PRO A 696 17.48 26.03 17.51
C PRO A 696 18.97 25.82 17.77
N VAL A 697 19.42 24.56 17.89
CA VAL A 697 20.84 24.22 18.10
C VAL A 697 21.69 24.68 16.92
N SER A 698 21.26 24.38 15.69
CA SER A 698 21.95 24.74 14.44
C SER A 698 22.04 26.27 14.29
N ARG A 699 20.95 26.99 14.58
CA ARG A 699 20.91 28.46 14.56
C ARG A 699 21.82 29.07 15.60
N LYS A 700 21.78 28.61 16.85
CA LYS A 700 22.66 29.10 17.92
C LYS A 700 24.13 28.80 17.66
N TYR A 701 24.42 27.67 17.01
CA TYR A 701 25.78 27.35 16.57
C TYR A 701 26.29 28.36 15.52
N LEU A 702 25.48 28.70 14.51
CA LEU A 702 25.83 29.71 13.51
C LEU A 702 25.95 31.11 14.11
N GLU A 703 25.01 31.51 14.98
CA GLU A 703 25.05 32.80 15.69
C GLU A 703 26.34 32.95 16.52
N MET A 704 26.76 31.88 17.19
CA MET A 704 28.02 31.87 17.93
C MET A 704 29.20 32.14 16.98
N LYS A 705 29.31 31.40 15.88
CA LYS A 705 30.41 31.55 14.90
C LYS A 705 30.39 32.94 14.25
N TRP A 706 29.20 33.49 14.00
CA TRP A 706 29.00 34.84 13.47
C TRP A 706 29.51 35.91 14.44
N LYS A 707 29.11 35.86 15.71
CA LYS A 707 29.55 36.81 16.76
C LYS A 707 31.05 36.69 17.07
N ALA A 708 31.56 35.47 16.98
CA ALA A 708 32.96 35.14 17.25
C ALA A 708 33.93 35.83 16.27
N TYR A 709 33.76 35.57 14.97
CA TYR A 709 34.67 36.10 13.94
C TYR A 709 33.97 36.54 12.65
N GLY A 710 32.82 35.94 12.28
CA GLY A 710 32.16 36.22 11.00
C GLY A 710 31.83 37.70 10.80
N SER A 711 31.14 38.31 11.77
CA SER A 711 30.75 39.74 11.74
C SER A 711 31.97 40.66 11.67
N LYS A 712 33.01 40.40 12.47
CA LYS A 712 34.23 41.23 12.52
C LYS A 712 35.01 41.19 11.21
N VAL A 713 35.21 40.01 10.64
CA VAL A 713 35.93 39.84 9.37
C VAL A 713 35.16 40.48 8.22
N HIS A 714 33.83 40.30 8.20
CA HIS A 714 33.00 40.87 7.15
C HIS A 714 32.95 42.40 7.22
N LEU A 715 32.77 42.97 8.42
CA LEU A 715 32.76 44.42 8.63
C LEU A 715 34.12 45.04 8.30
N LEU A 716 35.23 44.37 8.63
CA LEU A 716 36.58 44.81 8.26
C LEU A 716 36.74 44.85 6.73
N ASN A 717 36.31 43.80 6.02
CA ASN A 717 36.40 43.75 4.56
C ASN A 717 35.57 44.87 3.91
N LEU A 718 34.36 45.11 4.41
CA LEU A 718 33.50 46.21 3.97
C LEU A 718 34.15 47.58 4.23
N ALA A 719 34.75 47.77 5.40
CA ALA A 719 35.43 49.01 5.75
C ALA A 719 36.64 49.29 4.85
N VAL A 720 37.44 48.27 4.53
CA VAL A 720 38.59 48.41 3.60
C VAL A 720 38.14 48.80 2.20
N TYR A 721 37.05 48.22 1.70
CA TYR A 721 36.49 48.59 0.39
C TYR A 721 35.96 50.03 0.38
N LEU A 722 35.23 50.44 1.42
CA LEU A 722 34.73 51.81 1.57
C LEU A 722 35.85 52.85 1.66
N LEU A 723 36.96 52.49 2.31
CA LEU A 723 38.15 53.35 2.40
C LEU A 723 38.73 53.67 1.02
N GLY A 724 38.51 52.83 0.00
CA GLY A 724 38.93 53.09 -1.39
C GLY A 724 37.87 53.83 -2.20
N LEU A 725 36.60 53.47 -1.99
CA LEU A 725 35.47 54.02 -2.74
C LEU A 725 35.19 55.49 -2.40
N LEU A 726 35.12 55.85 -1.11
CA LEU A 726 34.77 57.21 -0.69
C LEU A 726 35.76 58.27 -1.20
N PRO A 727 37.09 58.07 -1.12
CA PRO A 727 38.06 59.00 -1.69
C PRO A 727 37.98 59.12 -3.20
N LEU A 728 37.74 58.02 -3.92
CA LEU A 728 37.55 58.03 -5.37
C LEU A 728 36.34 58.91 -5.75
N THR A 729 35.22 58.77 -5.02
CA THR A 729 34.03 59.61 -5.24
C THR A 729 34.29 61.07 -4.90
N TYR A 730 35.01 61.34 -3.81
CA TYR A 730 35.38 62.69 -3.42
C TYR A 730 36.28 63.37 -4.45
N LEU A 731 37.22 62.61 -5.05
CA LEU A 731 38.14 63.11 -6.07
C LEU A 731 37.38 63.58 -7.31
N ILE A 732 36.45 62.76 -7.82
CA ILE A 732 35.69 63.06 -9.03
C ILE A 732 34.69 64.21 -8.84
N LEU A 733 34.07 64.33 -7.66
CA LEU A 733 33.10 65.40 -7.40
C LEU A 733 33.76 66.80 -7.35
N ASN A 734 35.00 66.89 -6.87
CA ASN A 734 35.68 68.17 -6.68
C ASN A 734 36.48 68.66 -7.88
N LEU A 735 36.94 67.76 -8.77
CA LEU A 735 37.87 68.10 -9.85
C LEU A 735 37.20 68.45 -11.18
N ARG A 736 35.92 68.82 -11.19
CA ARG A 736 35.10 69.00 -12.41
C ARG A 736 35.88 69.66 -13.58
N PRO A 737 35.94 69.03 -14.77
CA PRO A 737 36.65 69.59 -15.91
C PRO A 737 35.92 70.81 -16.49
N SER A 738 36.67 71.80 -16.97
CA SER A 738 36.16 72.97 -17.68
C SER A 738 36.02 72.67 -19.19
N GLN A 739 34.88 73.01 -19.78
CA GLN A 739 34.63 72.88 -21.22
C GLN A 739 34.92 74.19 -21.94
N ASN A 740 35.78 74.15 -22.97
CA ASN A 740 35.91 75.26 -23.93
C ASN A 740 35.28 74.85 -25.27
N ILE A 741 34.25 75.59 -25.67
CA ILE A 741 33.58 75.42 -26.96
C ILE A 741 34.37 76.22 -27.99
N SER A 742 35.11 75.52 -28.86
CA SER A 742 35.76 76.12 -30.03
C SER A 742 35.10 75.61 -31.31
N ALA A 743 35.14 76.39 -32.39
CA ALA A 743 34.44 76.09 -33.64
C ALA A 743 34.82 74.74 -34.32
N ASN A 744 35.94 74.13 -33.94
CA ASN A 744 36.40 72.83 -34.47
C ASN A 744 36.26 71.65 -33.48
N GLY A 745 35.56 71.84 -32.36
CA GLY A 745 35.26 70.78 -31.41
C GLY A 745 35.34 71.22 -29.95
N THR A 746 34.61 70.49 -29.09
CA THR A 746 34.65 70.65 -27.63
C THR A 746 35.98 70.07 -27.10
N SER A 747 36.92 70.93 -26.73
CA SER A 747 38.14 70.50 -26.04
C SER A 747 37.90 70.59 -24.53
N VAL A 748 38.10 69.47 -23.84
CA VAL A 748 37.98 69.38 -22.38
C VAL A 748 39.37 69.62 -21.82
N ILE A 749 39.59 70.77 -21.19
CA ILE A 749 40.88 71.09 -20.56
C ILE A 749 40.78 70.67 -19.09
N MET A 750 41.74 69.86 -18.67
CA MET A 750 41.90 69.45 -17.27
C MET A 750 42.39 70.63 -16.45
N VAL A 751 41.86 70.79 -15.23
CA VAL A 751 42.47 71.72 -14.28
C VAL A 751 43.85 71.13 -13.92
N PRO A 752 44.97 71.84 -14.17
CA PRO A 752 46.29 71.33 -13.86
C PRO A 752 46.41 71.14 -12.34
N VAL A 753 46.88 69.96 -11.94
CA VAL A 753 46.99 69.59 -10.53
C VAL A 753 48.44 69.69 -10.09
N SER A 754 48.82 70.84 -9.54
CA SER A 754 50.10 71.05 -8.87
C SER A 754 50.00 70.56 -7.41
N PHE A 755 50.86 69.61 -7.01
CA PHE A 755 50.89 69.04 -5.64
C PHE A 755 51.14 70.10 -4.55
N SER A 756 51.70 71.26 -4.89
CA SER A 756 52.07 72.32 -3.94
C SER A 756 50.96 73.33 -3.63
N GLU A 757 49.93 73.47 -4.46
CA GLU A 757 48.92 74.54 -4.32
C GLU A 757 47.54 74.03 -3.85
N GLN A 758 47.37 72.72 -3.66
CA GLN A 758 46.06 72.12 -3.36
C GLN A 758 45.76 71.93 -1.87
N LYS A 759 44.46 71.84 -1.53
CA LYS A 759 43.97 71.45 -0.19
C LYS A 759 44.50 70.06 0.17
N CYS A 760 45.08 69.92 1.37
CA CYS A 760 45.66 68.68 1.89
C CYS A 760 44.79 67.42 1.66
N LEU A 761 43.46 67.56 1.79
CA LEU A 761 42.50 66.47 1.59
C LEU A 761 42.55 65.83 0.19
N ILE A 762 42.78 66.60 -0.88
CA ILE A 762 42.82 66.05 -2.26
C ILE A 762 44.09 65.22 -2.45
N SER A 763 45.22 65.71 -1.96
CA SER A 763 46.51 64.98 -2.00
C SER A 763 46.44 63.68 -1.21
N VAL A 764 45.84 63.71 -0.01
CA VAL A 764 45.60 62.50 0.81
C VAL A 764 44.68 61.51 0.10
N CYS A 765 43.61 61.98 -0.55
CA CYS A 765 42.70 61.11 -1.32
C CYS A 765 43.42 60.43 -2.49
N ILE A 766 44.24 61.15 -3.25
CA ILE A 766 45.02 60.59 -4.39
C ILE A 766 45.95 59.48 -3.91
N ILE A 767 46.71 59.72 -2.84
CA ILE A 767 47.62 58.73 -2.26
C ILE A 767 46.83 57.53 -1.73
N MET A 768 45.71 57.76 -1.04
CA MET A 768 44.89 56.69 -0.48
C MET A 768 44.28 55.79 -1.56
N VAL A 769 43.77 56.37 -2.66
CA VAL A 769 43.26 55.61 -3.80
C VAL A 769 44.37 54.79 -4.45
N LEU A 770 45.58 55.34 -4.61
CA LEU A 770 46.70 54.61 -5.20
C LEU A 770 47.11 53.40 -4.34
N VAL A 771 47.29 53.60 -3.03
CA VAL A 771 47.65 52.53 -2.09
C VAL A 771 46.60 51.42 -2.06
N LEU A 772 45.31 51.78 -2.05
CA LEU A 772 44.23 50.81 -1.99
C LEU A 772 44.03 50.05 -3.31
N ASN A 773 44.32 50.66 -4.46
CA ASN A 773 44.32 49.95 -5.73
C ASN A 773 45.47 48.94 -5.84
N VAL A 774 46.67 49.30 -5.36
CA VAL A 774 47.79 48.35 -5.26
C VAL A 774 47.41 47.18 -4.35
N TYR A 775 46.78 47.46 -3.20
CA TYR A 775 46.25 46.42 -2.32
C TYR A 775 45.23 45.52 -3.02
N SER A 776 44.26 46.09 -3.76
CA SER A 776 43.25 45.31 -4.50
C SER A 776 43.88 44.41 -5.56
N ILE A 777 44.87 44.89 -6.32
CA ILE A 777 45.60 44.09 -7.31
C ILE A 777 46.36 42.94 -6.61
N CYS A 778 47.07 43.22 -5.53
CA CYS A 778 47.76 42.18 -4.76
C CYS A 778 46.78 41.13 -4.21
N LYS A 779 45.63 41.57 -3.69
CA LYS A 779 44.56 40.69 -3.21
C LYS A 779 44.08 39.77 -4.34
N GLU A 780 43.75 40.31 -5.51
CA GLU A 780 43.27 39.50 -6.65
C GLU A 780 44.32 38.53 -7.19
N LEU A 781 45.60 38.91 -7.22
CA LEU A 781 46.69 38.00 -7.58
C LEU A 781 46.81 36.82 -6.60
N VAL A 782 46.64 37.05 -5.30
CA VAL A 782 46.61 35.99 -4.29
C VAL A 782 45.38 35.09 -4.46
N GLN A 783 44.22 35.65 -4.78
CA GLN A 783 43.01 34.88 -5.06
C GLN A 783 43.16 33.99 -6.30
N LEU A 784 43.72 34.53 -7.38
CA LEU A 784 44.04 33.81 -8.61
C LEU A 784 44.99 32.63 -8.34
N ALA A 785 46.02 32.83 -7.51
CA ALA A 785 46.97 31.77 -7.14
C ALA A 785 46.31 30.65 -6.32
N GLN A 786 45.33 30.97 -5.45
CA GLN A 786 44.63 29.99 -4.63
C GLN A 786 43.57 29.20 -5.41
N GLN A 787 42.76 29.87 -6.23
CA GLN A 787 41.58 29.29 -6.88
C GLN A 787 41.86 28.74 -8.29
N ARG A 788 42.98 29.14 -8.92
CA ARG A 788 43.40 28.71 -10.27
C ARG A 788 42.27 28.86 -11.31
N ILE A 789 41.74 27.76 -11.84
CA ILE A 789 40.74 27.76 -12.91
C ILE A 789 39.38 28.22 -12.40
N TYR A 790 39.02 27.89 -11.14
CA TYR A 790 37.76 28.32 -10.53
C TYR A 790 37.69 29.83 -10.31
N TYR A 791 38.81 30.55 -10.40
CA TYR A 791 38.81 32.00 -10.30
C TYR A 791 38.07 32.67 -11.46
N PHE A 792 38.20 32.12 -12.68
CA PHE A 792 37.62 32.72 -13.88
C PHE A 792 36.12 32.44 -14.04
N THR A 793 35.53 31.56 -13.22
CA THR A 793 34.09 31.27 -13.27
C THR A 793 33.25 32.28 -12.50
N ASP A 794 33.84 33.01 -11.54
CA ASP A 794 33.13 33.98 -10.72
C ASP A 794 33.09 35.37 -11.41
N PHE A 795 31.87 35.90 -11.61
CA PHE A 795 31.64 37.17 -12.28
C PHE A 795 32.08 38.40 -11.46
N SER A 796 32.23 38.28 -10.14
CA SER A 796 32.71 39.38 -9.30
C SER A 796 34.17 39.75 -9.56
N ASN A 797 34.99 38.75 -9.88
CA ASN A 797 36.43 38.91 -10.06
C ASN A 797 36.80 39.82 -11.25
N PRO A 798 36.25 39.64 -12.47
CA PRO A 798 36.51 40.58 -13.56
C PRO A 798 35.95 41.99 -13.28
N ALA A 799 34.87 42.13 -12.52
CA ALA A 799 34.35 43.43 -12.11
C ALA A 799 35.35 44.16 -11.19
N ASP A 800 35.95 43.47 -10.23
CA ASP A 800 36.98 44.03 -9.33
C ASP A 800 38.25 44.43 -10.11
N TRP A 801 38.69 43.63 -11.09
CA TRP A 801 39.79 44.00 -12.00
C TRP A 801 39.47 45.24 -12.84
N SER A 802 38.25 45.32 -13.37
CA SER A 802 37.81 46.46 -14.19
C SER A 802 37.79 47.76 -13.39
N ALA A 803 37.34 47.71 -12.13
CA ALA A 803 37.35 48.85 -11.21
C ALA A 803 38.78 49.27 -10.86
N ALA A 804 39.67 48.32 -10.55
CA ALA A 804 41.05 48.62 -10.19
C ALA A 804 41.85 49.24 -11.35
N ILE A 805 41.73 48.67 -12.56
CA ILE A 805 42.43 49.18 -13.75
C ILE A 805 41.93 50.56 -14.13
N SER A 806 40.60 50.77 -14.18
CA SER A 806 40.03 52.08 -14.52
C SER A 806 40.36 53.16 -13.49
N SER A 807 40.37 52.81 -12.19
CA SER A 807 40.81 53.73 -11.13
C SER A 807 42.29 54.09 -11.24
N LEU A 808 43.14 53.17 -11.69
CA LEU A 808 44.58 53.40 -11.87
C LEU A 808 44.85 54.29 -13.09
N VAL A 809 44.15 54.05 -14.20
CA VAL A 809 44.17 54.88 -15.42
C VAL A 809 43.67 56.30 -15.14
N PHE A 810 42.80 56.49 -14.15
CA PHE A 810 42.38 57.82 -13.70
C PHE A 810 43.46 58.54 -12.88
N VAL A 811 44.10 57.86 -11.92
CA VAL A 811 44.99 58.50 -10.94
C VAL A 811 46.44 58.67 -11.42
N ILE A 812 46.98 57.74 -12.22
CA ILE A 812 48.38 57.80 -12.67
C ILE A 812 48.66 59.01 -13.58
N PRO A 813 47.90 59.28 -14.66
CA PRO A 813 48.14 60.44 -15.51
C PRO A 813 47.99 61.77 -14.77
N MET A 814 47.16 61.79 -13.73
CA MET A 814 46.95 62.93 -12.85
C MET A 814 48.16 63.21 -11.93
N CYS A 815 48.94 62.19 -11.57
CA CYS A 815 50.21 62.36 -10.85
C CYS A 815 51.31 62.96 -11.74
N PHE A 816 51.23 62.76 -13.06
CA PHE A 816 52.21 63.21 -14.05
C PHE A 816 51.76 64.44 -14.86
N ASN A 817 50.59 65.04 -14.54
CA ASN A 817 49.99 66.18 -15.25
C ASN A 817 49.91 66.00 -16.77
N VAL A 818 49.36 64.86 -17.21
CA VAL A 818 49.14 64.59 -18.64
C VAL A 818 47.74 65.05 -19.06
N ASP A 819 47.67 65.96 -20.03
CA ASP A 819 46.43 66.55 -20.54
C ASP A 819 45.72 65.63 -21.55
N ASN A 820 45.09 64.56 -21.07
CA ASN A 820 44.32 63.63 -21.91
C ASN A 820 42.84 63.56 -21.49
N THR A 821 41.93 63.45 -22.46
CA THR A 821 40.47 63.36 -22.22
C THR A 821 40.03 61.99 -21.69
N TRP A 822 40.77 60.93 -22.02
CA TRP A 822 40.44 59.55 -21.63
C TRP A 822 40.51 59.29 -20.12
N GLN A 823 41.23 60.12 -19.36
CA GLN A 823 41.36 59.95 -17.91
C GLN A 823 40.01 60.15 -17.18
N TRP A 824 39.21 61.15 -17.58
CA TRP A 824 37.88 61.36 -16.99
C TRP A 824 36.89 60.28 -17.37
N GLN A 825 36.98 59.77 -18.61
CA GLN A 825 36.16 58.66 -19.07
C GLN A 825 36.45 57.41 -18.22
N ALA A 826 37.74 57.13 -17.95
CA ALA A 826 38.15 56.06 -17.06
C ALA A 826 37.69 56.29 -15.61
N GLY A 827 37.78 57.52 -15.10
CA GLY A 827 37.29 57.87 -13.75
C GLY A 827 35.78 57.69 -13.59
N ALA A 828 34.98 58.11 -14.58
CA ALA A 828 33.53 57.92 -14.58
C ALA A 828 33.16 56.42 -14.58
N PHE A 829 33.86 55.63 -15.40
CA PHE A 829 33.70 54.17 -15.44
C PHE A 829 34.13 53.51 -14.12
N ALA A 830 35.22 53.99 -13.50
CA ALA A 830 35.72 53.48 -12.23
C ALA A 830 34.72 53.67 -11.08
N ILE A 831 34.06 54.84 -10.99
CA ILE A 831 33.04 55.06 -9.97
C ILE A 831 31.84 54.13 -10.17
N LEU A 832 31.34 54.04 -11.40
CA LEU A 832 30.17 53.22 -11.69
C LEU A 832 30.42 51.76 -11.32
N THR A 833 31.54 51.20 -11.79
CA THR A 833 31.92 49.80 -11.52
C THR A 833 32.19 49.57 -10.03
N SER A 834 32.79 50.51 -9.32
CA SER A 834 33.07 50.38 -7.89
C SER A 834 31.80 50.43 -7.02
N TRP A 835 30.79 51.25 -7.36
CA TRP A 835 29.51 51.23 -6.64
C TRP A 835 28.68 49.98 -6.92
N ILE A 836 28.70 49.47 -8.16
CA ILE A 836 28.06 48.19 -8.50
C ILE A 836 28.77 47.04 -7.79
N GLY A 837 30.11 47.05 -7.76
CA GLY A 837 30.92 46.09 -7.00
C GLY A 837 30.59 46.12 -5.51
N PHE A 838 30.42 47.32 -4.93
CA PHE A 838 29.99 47.49 -3.54
C PHE A 838 28.65 46.82 -3.24
N LEU A 839 27.69 46.87 -4.16
CA LEU A 839 26.39 46.23 -4.01
C LEU A 839 26.49 44.71 -3.80
N LEU A 840 27.48 44.06 -4.44
CA LEU A 840 27.73 42.63 -4.26
C LEU A 840 28.27 42.28 -2.86
N TYR A 841 28.90 43.21 -2.13
CA TYR A 841 29.30 42.96 -0.74
C TYR A 841 28.10 42.81 0.19
N PHE A 842 26.94 43.40 -0.14
CA PHE A 842 25.72 43.24 0.64
C PHE A 842 25.06 41.86 0.50
N GLN A 843 25.50 41.04 -0.47
CA GLN A 843 24.98 39.71 -0.72
C GLN A 843 25.01 38.81 0.54
N ARG A 844 25.93 39.08 1.48
CA ARG A 844 26.16 38.26 2.68
C ARG A 844 25.34 38.69 3.91
N PHE A 845 24.68 39.85 3.88
CA PHE A 845 23.80 40.27 4.98
C PHE A 845 22.45 39.57 4.91
N GLU A 846 21.88 39.24 6.06
CA GLU A 846 20.66 38.41 6.13
C GLU A 846 19.43 39.06 5.50
N ARG A 847 19.22 40.38 5.68
CA ARG A 847 18.05 41.10 5.14
C ARG A 847 18.25 41.58 3.71
N ILE A 848 19.41 42.14 3.41
CA ILE A 848 19.69 42.79 2.11
C ILE A 848 20.16 41.76 1.08
N GLY A 849 20.85 40.71 1.52
CA GLY A 849 21.50 39.76 0.62
C GLY A 849 20.54 39.01 -0.31
N ILE A 850 19.31 38.74 0.14
CA ILE A 850 18.27 38.08 -0.70
C ILE A 850 17.96 38.94 -1.93
N TYR A 851 17.86 40.27 -1.77
CA TYR A 851 17.61 41.17 -2.91
C TYR A 851 18.76 41.20 -3.90
N VAL A 852 20.01 41.15 -3.42
CA VAL A 852 21.20 41.09 -4.27
C VAL A 852 21.24 39.77 -5.06
N VAL A 853 20.89 38.65 -4.42
CA VAL A 853 20.81 37.34 -5.08
C VAL A 853 19.68 37.28 -6.11
N MET A 854 18.51 37.85 -5.80
CA MET A 854 17.40 37.97 -6.76
C MET A 854 17.81 38.85 -7.94
N PHE A 855 18.43 40.00 -7.69
CA PHE A 855 18.94 40.90 -8.73
C PHE A 855 19.94 40.18 -9.65
N GLY A 856 20.91 39.46 -9.09
CA GLY A 856 21.87 38.69 -9.89
C GLY A 856 21.22 37.59 -10.74
N GLY A 857 20.18 36.92 -10.21
CA GLY A 857 19.37 35.96 -10.97
C GLY A 857 18.67 36.61 -12.16
N ILE A 858 17.99 37.73 -11.92
CA ILE A 858 17.27 38.50 -12.94
C ILE A 858 18.24 39.05 -14.01
N VAL A 859 19.40 39.58 -13.62
CA VAL A 859 20.41 40.05 -14.58
C VAL A 859 20.90 38.91 -15.47
N ARG A 860 21.10 37.71 -14.91
CA ARG A 860 21.52 36.54 -15.69
C ARG A 860 20.45 36.13 -16.70
N THR A 861 19.18 36.06 -16.29
CA THR A 861 18.09 35.71 -17.21
C THR A 861 17.86 36.80 -18.25
N LEU A 862 17.95 38.07 -17.87
CA LEU A 862 17.94 39.20 -18.79
C LEU A 862 19.05 39.12 -19.83
N MET A 863 20.30 38.83 -19.45
CA MET A 863 21.42 38.70 -20.39
C MET A 863 21.22 37.54 -21.37
N CYS A 864 20.74 36.38 -20.91
CA CYS A 864 20.44 35.26 -21.78
C CYS A 864 19.34 35.59 -22.81
N ILE A 865 18.30 36.29 -22.36
CA ILE A 865 17.19 36.77 -23.19
C ILE A 865 17.69 37.79 -24.21
N MET A 866 18.44 38.81 -23.77
CA MET A 866 18.96 39.86 -24.64
C MET A 866 19.78 39.31 -25.81
N VAL A 867 20.58 38.26 -25.61
CA VAL A 867 21.33 37.61 -26.70
C VAL A 867 20.41 37.06 -27.80
N LEU A 868 19.27 36.47 -27.42
CA LEU A 868 18.28 35.97 -28.38
C LEU A 868 17.62 37.11 -29.18
N PHE A 869 17.38 38.24 -28.53
CA PHE A 869 16.64 39.36 -29.10
C PHE A 869 17.52 40.42 -29.79
N ILE A 870 18.85 40.36 -29.66
CA ILE A 870 19.78 41.20 -30.44
C ILE A 870 19.54 41.05 -31.95
N PHE A 871 19.22 39.84 -32.44
CA PHE A 871 18.91 39.63 -33.85
C PHE A 871 17.63 40.34 -34.29
N LEU A 872 16.63 40.37 -33.43
CA LEU A 872 15.36 41.02 -33.70
C LEU A 872 15.53 42.55 -33.65
N LEU A 873 16.31 43.06 -32.69
CA LEU A 873 16.72 44.46 -32.62
C LEU A 873 17.49 44.88 -33.88
N LEU A 874 18.44 44.05 -34.33
CA LEU A 874 19.22 44.28 -35.54
C LEU A 874 18.32 44.33 -36.79
N ALA A 875 17.36 43.41 -36.90
CA ALA A 875 16.43 43.37 -38.02
C ALA A 875 15.56 44.64 -38.11
N PHE A 876 14.98 45.09 -36.99
CA PHE A 876 14.19 46.33 -36.97
C PHE A 876 15.07 47.58 -37.13
N GLY A 877 16.25 47.63 -36.52
CA GLY A 877 17.21 48.73 -36.66
C GLY A 877 17.66 48.94 -38.10
N LEU A 878 18.01 47.86 -38.81
CA LEU A 878 18.37 47.92 -40.23
C LEU A 878 17.16 48.28 -41.10
N SER A 879 15.96 47.82 -40.73
CA SER A 879 14.73 48.17 -41.45
C SER A 879 14.40 49.66 -41.33
N PHE A 880 14.46 50.24 -40.13
CA PHE A 880 14.24 51.68 -39.95
C PHE A 880 15.37 52.52 -40.57
N TYR A 881 16.62 52.05 -40.54
CA TYR A 881 17.74 52.68 -41.26
C TYR A 881 17.46 52.77 -42.77
N ALA A 882 16.96 51.70 -43.38
CA ALA A 882 16.63 51.67 -44.80
C ALA A 882 15.39 52.53 -45.16
N LEU A 883 14.42 52.63 -44.24
CA LEU A 883 13.16 53.34 -44.48
C LEU A 883 13.23 54.85 -44.18
N MET A 884 14.05 55.27 -43.20
CA MET A 884 14.07 56.64 -42.64
C MET A 884 15.34 57.43 -43.03
N LEU A 885 15.62 57.52 -44.34
CA LEU A 885 16.86 58.07 -44.91
C LEU A 885 17.17 59.54 -44.56
N HIS A 886 16.16 60.37 -44.28
CA HIS A 886 16.31 61.82 -44.09
C HIS A 886 16.38 62.26 -42.63
N ARG A 887 16.26 61.33 -41.66
CA ARG A 887 16.29 61.68 -40.23
C ARG A 887 17.67 61.46 -39.63
N ALA A 888 18.14 62.42 -38.85
CA ALA A 888 19.42 62.36 -38.15
C ALA A 888 19.51 61.13 -37.20
N GLU A 889 18.38 60.77 -36.58
CA GLU A 889 18.25 59.61 -35.67
C GLU A 889 18.57 58.26 -36.35
N PHE A 890 18.33 58.15 -37.67
CA PHE A 890 18.57 56.94 -38.46
C PHE A 890 19.67 57.13 -39.52
N SER A 891 20.50 58.16 -39.39
CA SER A 891 21.55 58.50 -40.37
C SER A 891 22.71 57.49 -40.41
N SER A 892 22.97 56.81 -39.29
CA SER A 892 23.97 55.74 -39.20
C SER A 892 23.36 54.47 -38.63
N ILE A 893 23.93 53.32 -39.00
CA ILE A 893 23.50 52.01 -38.49
C ILE A 893 23.58 51.98 -36.95
N GLY A 894 24.63 52.57 -36.36
CA GLY A 894 24.79 52.62 -34.90
C GLY A 894 23.71 53.45 -34.21
N LEU A 895 23.37 54.62 -34.77
CA LEU A 895 22.30 55.48 -34.23
C LEU A 895 20.92 54.84 -34.41
N ALA A 896 20.67 54.17 -35.56
CA ALA A 896 19.44 53.45 -35.80
C ALA A 896 19.24 52.29 -34.82
N LEU A 897 20.29 51.53 -34.51
CA LEU A 897 20.26 50.47 -33.50
C LEU A 897 20.04 51.01 -32.08
N ALA A 898 20.69 52.13 -31.73
CA ALA A 898 20.48 52.78 -30.44
C ALA A 898 19.04 53.32 -30.31
N GLN A 899 18.53 53.98 -31.34
CA GLN A 899 17.18 54.53 -31.35
C GLN A 899 16.14 53.42 -31.29
N THR A 900 16.31 52.32 -32.04
CA THR A 900 15.40 51.17 -31.93
C THR A 900 15.45 50.52 -30.55
N PHE A 901 16.61 50.47 -29.90
CA PHE A 901 16.72 49.97 -28.52
C PHE A 901 15.99 50.88 -27.52
N VAL A 902 16.09 52.20 -27.67
CA VAL A 902 15.31 53.14 -26.84
C VAL A 902 13.80 52.93 -27.08
N MET A 903 13.41 52.76 -28.35
CA MET A 903 12.03 52.49 -28.71
C MET A 903 11.51 51.14 -28.16
N THR A 904 12.35 50.11 -27.95
CA THR A 904 11.89 48.83 -27.37
C THR A 904 11.50 48.93 -25.90
N VAL A 905 12.14 49.85 -25.15
CA VAL A 905 11.82 50.13 -23.75
C VAL A 905 10.45 50.79 -23.59
N GLY A 906 9.94 51.43 -24.66
CA GLY A 906 8.62 52.06 -24.71
C GLY A 906 8.63 53.54 -25.11
N GLU A 907 9.81 54.14 -25.27
CA GLU A 907 9.96 55.53 -25.74
C GLU A 907 9.87 55.59 -27.27
N LEU A 908 8.65 55.51 -27.80
CA LEU A 908 8.40 55.37 -29.24
C LEU A 908 8.62 56.64 -30.06
N ASN A 909 8.68 57.83 -29.43
CA ASN A 909 8.83 59.13 -30.09
C ASN A 909 7.96 59.31 -31.35
N TYR A 910 6.70 58.81 -31.30
CA TYR A 910 5.81 58.73 -32.45
C TYR A 910 5.61 60.08 -33.14
N GLN A 911 5.39 61.14 -32.37
CA GLN A 911 5.07 62.45 -32.91
C GLN A 911 6.26 63.09 -33.63
N SER A 912 7.43 63.14 -32.99
CA SER A 912 8.62 63.78 -33.56
C SER A 912 9.22 62.99 -34.72
N THR A 913 9.23 61.66 -34.62
CA THR A 913 9.99 60.80 -35.53
C THR A 913 9.12 60.27 -36.68
N PHE A 914 7.83 60.00 -36.44
CA PHE A 914 6.93 59.41 -37.45
C PHE A 914 5.87 60.42 -37.92
N LEU A 915 5.07 61.01 -37.04
CA LEU A 915 3.94 61.86 -37.47
C LEU A 915 4.39 63.14 -38.19
N ASN A 916 5.30 63.91 -37.60
CA ASN A 916 5.80 65.15 -38.21
C ASN A 916 6.46 64.88 -39.57
N THR A 917 7.17 63.76 -39.71
CA THR A 917 7.82 63.36 -40.97
C THR A 917 6.83 62.99 -42.07
N TYR A 918 5.65 62.50 -41.68
CA TYR A 918 4.56 62.21 -42.60
C TYR A 918 3.86 63.49 -43.06
N GLU A 919 3.58 64.41 -42.13
CA GLU A 919 2.97 65.72 -42.42
C GLU A 919 3.88 66.61 -43.28
N GLU A 920 5.19 66.56 -43.05
CA GLU A 920 6.21 67.26 -43.86
C GLU A 920 6.39 66.64 -45.26
N GLY A 921 5.84 65.45 -45.53
CA GLY A 921 5.97 64.75 -46.83
C GLY A 921 7.37 64.15 -47.11
N HIS A 922 8.21 64.03 -46.08
CA HIS A 922 9.62 63.61 -46.20
C HIS A 922 9.83 62.08 -46.06
N MET A 923 8.76 61.30 -45.90
CA MET A 923 8.82 59.83 -45.89
C MET A 923 8.76 59.25 -47.31
N ALA A 924 9.80 58.52 -47.71
CA ALA A 924 9.84 57.84 -49.02
C ALA A 924 8.78 56.73 -49.15
N PHE A 925 8.50 55.99 -48.07
CA PHE A 925 7.57 54.85 -48.09
C PHE A 925 6.63 54.83 -46.87
N PRO A 926 5.58 55.69 -46.81
CA PRO A 926 4.74 55.83 -45.63
C PRO A 926 4.05 54.52 -45.19
N ALA A 927 3.40 53.81 -46.12
CA ALA A 927 2.63 52.61 -45.79
C ALA A 927 3.50 51.48 -45.21
N VAL A 928 4.66 51.22 -45.81
CA VAL A 928 5.59 50.19 -45.34
C VAL A 928 6.19 50.57 -43.98
N THR A 929 6.53 51.86 -43.80
CA THR A 929 7.10 52.36 -42.55
C THR A 929 6.11 52.24 -41.40
N TYR A 930 4.83 52.60 -41.59
CA TYR A 930 3.80 52.42 -40.57
C TYR A 930 3.51 50.93 -40.30
N CYS A 931 3.51 50.06 -41.30
CA CYS A 931 3.35 48.61 -41.10
C CYS A 931 4.49 48.03 -40.26
N VAL A 932 5.75 48.36 -40.59
CA VAL A 932 6.92 47.94 -39.82
C VAL A 932 6.90 48.52 -38.41
N PHE A 933 6.45 49.76 -38.24
CA PHE A 933 6.29 50.41 -36.94
C PHE A 933 5.23 49.73 -36.07
N VAL A 934 4.04 49.43 -36.61
CA VAL A 934 3.00 48.70 -35.86
C VAL A 934 3.47 47.30 -35.47
N LEU A 935 4.13 46.59 -36.39
CA LEU A 935 4.72 45.28 -36.11
C LEU A 935 5.78 45.37 -35.00
N PHE A 936 6.62 46.41 -35.04
CA PHE A 936 7.61 46.69 -34.02
C PHE A 936 6.95 46.94 -32.65
N VAL A 937 5.92 47.79 -32.56
CA VAL A 937 5.22 48.09 -31.29
C VAL A 937 4.62 46.83 -30.67
N LEU A 938 4.04 45.94 -31.48
CA LEU A 938 3.46 44.69 -31.00
C LEU A 938 4.53 43.71 -30.48
N LEU A 939 5.59 43.51 -31.24
CA LEU A 939 6.60 42.48 -30.91
C LEU A 939 7.56 42.94 -29.82
N MET A 940 7.98 44.21 -29.83
CA MET A 940 9.04 44.71 -28.95
C MET A 940 8.49 45.25 -27.63
N PRO A 941 7.88 46.46 -27.54
CA PRO A 941 7.38 46.96 -26.26
C PRO A 941 6.31 46.11 -25.59
N ILE A 942 5.44 45.41 -26.34
CA ILE A 942 4.33 44.67 -25.73
C ILE A 942 4.72 43.23 -25.44
N LEU A 943 5.06 42.43 -26.45
CA LEU A 943 5.29 41.00 -26.27
C LEU A 943 6.60 40.75 -25.52
N LEU A 944 7.71 41.31 -25.99
CA LEU A 944 9.02 41.07 -25.40
C LEU A 944 9.11 41.59 -23.95
N MET A 945 8.64 42.81 -23.68
CA MET A 945 8.69 43.34 -22.31
C MET A 945 7.81 42.56 -21.33
N ASN A 946 6.59 42.17 -21.72
CA ASN A 946 5.73 41.36 -20.85
C ASN A 946 6.29 39.94 -20.62
N LEU A 947 6.95 39.36 -21.63
CA LEU A 947 7.67 38.08 -21.47
C LEU A 947 8.84 38.23 -20.48
N MET A 948 9.62 39.31 -20.57
CA MET A 948 10.71 39.59 -19.64
C MET A 948 10.21 39.75 -18.20
N ILE A 949 9.11 40.48 -18.00
CA ILE A 949 8.48 40.62 -16.68
C ILE A 949 8.01 39.24 -16.17
N GLY A 950 7.34 38.45 -17.02
CA GLY A 950 6.86 37.12 -16.65
C GLY A 950 7.98 36.17 -16.20
N LEU A 951 9.11 36.16 -16.91
CA LEU A 951 10.29 35.36 -16.54
C LEU A 951 10.93 35.86 -15.25
N ALA A 952 11.08 37.18 -15.08
CA ALA A 952 11.58 37.75 -13.84
C ALA A 952 10.70 37.40 -12.63
N VAL A 953 9.36 37.44 -12.79
CA VAL A 953 8.41 37.02 -11.74
C VAL A 953 8.56 35.53 -11.43
N GLY A 954 8.76 34.69 -12.45
CA GLY A 954 9.04 33.26 -12.30
C GLY A 954 10.32 33.00 -11.49
N ASP A 955 11.42 33.64 -11.87
CA ASP A 955 12.72 33.54 -11.19
C ASP A 955 12.62 34.01 -9.73
N ILE A 956 11.93 35.12 -9.46
CA ILE A 956 11.72 35.64 -8.11
C ILE A 956 10.95 34.62 -7.27
N ALA A 957 9.88 34.03 -7.81
CA ALA A 957 9.08 33.04 -7.09
C ALA A 957 9.88 31.77 -6.76
N GLU A 958 10.75 31.31 -7.67
CA GLU A 958 11.64 30.17 -7.44
C GLU A 958 12.70 30.49 -6.37
N VAL A 959 13.39 31.62 -6.50
CA VAL A 959 14.42 32.05 -5.55
C VAL A 959 13.81 32.25 -4.16
N GLN A 960 12.60 32.82 -4.04
CA GLN A 960 11.90 32.98 -2.77
C GLN A 960 11.58 31.65 -2.09
N ARG A 961 11.17 30.61 -2.83
CA ARG A 961 10.92 29.28 -2.26
C ARG A 961 12.18 28.67 -1.64
N ASN A 962 13.34 28.92 -2.26
CA ASN A 962 14.63 28.42 -1.81
C ASN A 962 15.43 29.44 -0.98
N ALA A 963 14.88 30.62 -0.71
CA ALA A 963 15.63 31.76 -0.16
C ALA A 963 16.14 31.51 1.25
N GLU A 964 15.33 30.91 2.12
CA GLU A 964 15.74 30.60 3.49
C GLU A 964 16.91 29.61 3.53
N LEU A 965 16.85 28.58 2.68
CA LEU A 965 17.91 27.59 2.55
C LEU A 965 19.16 28.21 1.95
N LYS A 966 19.02 28.96 0.85
CA LYS A 966 20.13 29.65 0.17
C LYS A 966 20.81 30.67 1.09
N ARG A 967 20.04 31.35 1.94
CA ARG A 967 20.54 32.26 2.99
C ARG A 967 21.43 31.51 3.97
N ILE A 968 20.92 30.43 4.56
CA ILE A 968 21.67 29.66 5.57
C ILE A 968 22.88 28.97 4.92
N ALA A 969 22.74 28.48 3.69
CA ALA A 969 23.82 27.89 2.90
C ALA A 969 24.97 28.88 2.68
N MET A 970 24.68 30.10 2.23
CA MET A 970 25.70 31.14 2.03
C MET A 970 26.42 31.51 3.33
N GLN A 971 25.73 31.50 4.47
CA GLN A 971 26.34 31.72 5.78
C GLN A 971 27.26 30.54 6.17
N ILE A 972 26.83 29.30 5.94
CA ILE A 972 27.65 28.10 6.20
C ILE A 972 28.88 28.07 5.28
N ASP A 973 28.72 28.38 4.00
CA ASP A 973 29.81 28.45 3.03
C ASP A 973 30.84 29.50 3.43
N LEU A 974 30.37 30.67 3.90
CA LEU A 974 31.22 31.70 4.46
C LEU A 974 32.02 31.19 5.67
N HIS A 975 31.34 30.58 6.64
CA HIS A 975 32.01 30.05 7.83
C HIS A 975 33.01 28.96 7.47
N THR A 976 32.68 28.09 6.52
CA THR A 976 33.55 27.02 6.01
C THR A 976 34.81 27.62 5.38
N ALA A 977 34.66 28.57 4.45
CA ALA A 977 35.78 29.23 3.78
C ALA A 977 36.67 30.04 4.75
N LEU A 978 36.07 30.64 5.78
CA LEU A 978 36.81 31.34 6.83
C LEU A 978 37.58 30.37 7.74
N GLU A 979 36.97 29.26 8.18
CA GLU A 979 37.63 28.28 9.04
C GLU A 979 38.76 27.51 8.34
N GLU A 980 38.71 27.38 7.02
CA GLU A 980 39.82 26.87 6.22
C GLU A 980 41.04 27.81 6.25
N LYS A 981 40.80 29.13 6.22
CA LYS A 981 41.86 30.16 6.18
C LYS A 981 42.37 30.57 7.56
N LEU A 982 41.60 30.38 8.63
CA LEU A 982 41.96 30.82 9.98
C LEU A 982 42.97 29.89 10.68
N PRO A 983 43.96 30.44 11.43
CA PRO A 983 44.91 29.65 12.20
C PRO A 983 44.27 28.80 13.30
N TYR A 984 44.84 27.62 13.55
CA TYR A 984 44.35 26.68 14.58
C TYR A 984 44.30 27.28 15.99
N TRP A 985 45.33 28.05 16.41
CA TRP A 985 45.38 28.64 17.75
C TRP A 985 44.23 29.62 17.99
N PHE A 986 43.81 30.33 16.95
CA PHE A 986 42.69 31.27 16.99
C PHE A 986 41.37 30.51 17.10
N LEU A 987 41.17 29.48 16.28
CA LEU A 987 39.98 28.61 16.33
C LEU A 987 39.81 27.97 17.70
N LYS A 988 40.89 27.43 18.29
CA LYS A 988 40.84 26.80 19.63
C LYS A 988 40.39 27.77 20.73
N ARG A 989 40.72 29.06 20.62
CA ARG A 989 40.35 30.08 21.62
C ARG A 989 38.89 30.52 21.50
N VAL A 990 38.37 30.47 20.27
CA VAL A 990 37.07 31.06 19.92
C VAL A 990 35.95 30.02 19.94
N ASP A 991 36.26 28.75 19.66
CA ASP A 991 35.28 27.68 19.61
C ASP A 991 34.86 27.22 21.01
N LYS A 992 33.54 27.14 21.24
CA LYS A 992 32.97 26.69 22.51
C LYS A 992 32.10 25.46 22.26
N PRO A 993 32.31 24.35 22.99
CA PRO A 993 31.54 23.13 22.78
C PRO A 993 30.10 23.26 23.28
N THR A 994 29.83 24.20 24.19
CA THR A 994 28.52 24.41 24.80
C THR A 994 28.26 25.88 25.04
N ILE A 995 27.00 26.33 24.91
CA ILE A 995 26.55 27.68 25.25
C ILE A 995 25.37 27.60 26.19
N THR A 996 25.40 28.38 27.27
CA THR A 996 24.26 28.61 28.15
C THR A 996 23.64 29.96 27.84
N ILE A 997 22.33 29.97 27.60
CA ILE A 997 21.55 31.19 27.37
C ILE A 997 20.58 31.35 28.53
N TYR A 998 20.53 32.55 29.10
CA TYR A 998 19.57 32.95 30.13
C TYR A 998 18.48 33.78 29.44
N PRO A 999 17.30 33.20 29.13
CA PRO A 999 16.27 33.90 28.36
C PRO A 999 15.74 35.15 29.08
N ASN A 1000 15.72 35.10 30.42
CA ASN A 1000 15.11 36.14 31.26
C ASN A 1000 16.06 37.29 31.59
N ASN A 1001 17.36 37.19 31.24
CA ASN A 1001 18.37 38.19 31.57
C ASN A 1001 18.82 38.95 30.30
N CYS A 1002 18.05 39.98 29.91
CA CYS A 1002 18.31 40.75 28.69
C CYS A 1002 19.23 41.95 28.96
N LYS A 1003 20.49 41.89 28.51
CA LYS A 1003 21.35 43.08 28.40
C LYS A 1003 20.93 43.90 27.17
N LYS A 1004 20.37 45.11 27.39
CA LYS A 1004 20.02 46.06 26.32
C LYS A 1004 21.28 46.66 25.71
N VAL A 1005 21.66 46.23 24.51
CA VAL A 1005 22.65 46.94 23.68
C VAL A 1005 21.93 47.46 22.43
N LEU A 1006 21.61 48.76 22.44
CA LEU A 1006 20.81 49.43 21.42
C LEU A 1006 21.48 49.40 20.01
N MET A 1007 22.81 49.38 19.96
CA MET A 1007 23.58 49.39 18.72
C MET A 1007 23.64 48.01 18.01
N GLN A 1008 23.26 46.94 18.70
CA GLN A 1008 23.18 45.60 18.12
C GLN A 1008 21.92 45.41 17.26
N VAL A 1009 20.90 46.24 17.42
CA VAL A 1009 19.59 46.10 16.74
C VAL A 1009 19.67 46.30 15.22
N PHE A 1010 20.66 47.05 14.74
CA PHE A 1010 20.83 47.35 13.31
C PHE A 1010 21.74 46.34 12.60
N LEU A 1011 22.61 45.62 13.34
CA LEU A 1011 23.62 44.68 12.82
C LEU A 1011 23.24 43.21 13.09
N ASP A 1012 22.69 42.91 14.27
CA ASP A 1012 22.06 41.64 14.63
C ASP A 1012 20.54 41.83 14.45
N GLY A 1013 20.06 41.65 13.22
CA GLY A 1013 18.63 41.61 12.94
C GLY A 1013 17.99 40.43 13.67
N GLU A 1014 17.14 40.71 14.66
CA GLU A 1014 16.89 39.90 15.87
C GLU A 1014 16.01 40.71 16.83
N ILE A 1015 14.82 41.13 16.37
CA ILE A 1015 13.76 41.57 17.29
C ILE A 1015 13.42 40.39 18.20
N GLN A 1016 13.74 40.55 19.49
CA GLN A 1016 13.06 39.95 20.64
C GLN A 1016 11.57 39.72 20.34
N ASN A 1017 11.17 38.51 19.94
CA ASN A 1017 9.82 37.93 20.13
C ASN A 1017 9.68 36.47 19.60
N THR A 1018 10.67 35.62 19.82
CA THR A 1018 10.59 34.19 19.42
C THR A 1018 10.98 33.23 20.55
N VAL A 1019 10.74 33.59 21.80
CA VAL A 1019 10.91 32.65 22.93
C VAL A 1019 9.60 31.93 23.30
N ARG A 1020 8.46 32.22 22.65
CA ARG A 1020 7.19 31.56 23.01
C ARG A 1020 6.22 31.23 21.88
N THR A 1021 6.69 31.06 20.65
CA THR A 1021 5.91 30.39 19.59
C THR A 1021 6.41 28.96 19.43
N ARG A 1022 6.05 28.08 20.38
CA ARG A 1022 5.81 26.68 20.03
C ARG A 1022 4.66 26.71 19.00
N LEU A 1023 4.86 26.01 17.88
CA LEU A 1023 3.85 25.73 16.86
C LEU A 1023 3.39 26.96 16.05
N ASN A 1024 4.07 27.24 14.93
CA ASN A 1024 3.50 27.63 13.64
C ASN A 1024 4.55 28.36 12.78
N LEU A 1025 5.51 27.59 12.25
CA LEU A 1025 6.16 27.95 11.00
C LEU A 1025 5.76 26.87 10.00
N CYS A 1026 4.73 27.19 9.23
CA CYS A 1026 4.19 26.35 8.19
C CYS A 1026 5.18 26.34 7.01
N SER A 1027 6.20 25.48 7.07
CA SER A 1027 6.99 25.17 5.89
C SER A 1027 6.14 24.25 5.00
N ARG A 1028 5.72 24.83 3.87
CA ARG A 1028 4.88 24.26 2.80
C ARG A 1028 5.00 22.75 2.59
N GLN A 1029 3.83 22.15 2.43
CA GLN A 1029 3.45 20.73 2.36
C GLN A 1029 4.09 19.85 1.25
N GLY A 1030 5.06 20.35 0.48
CA GLY A 1030 5.55 19.65 -0.72
C GLY A 1030 6.31 18.35 -0.44
N GLY A 1031 7.21 18.34 0.54
CA GLY A 1031 8.04 17.16 0.87
C GLY A 1031 7.49 16.25 1.98
N HIS A 1032 6.37 16.62 2.60
CA HIS A 1032 5.76 15.83 3.68
C HIS A 1032 4.94 14.66 3.10
N LEU A 1033 4.22 14.88 1.99
CA LEU A 1033 3.39 13.84 1.38
C LEU A 1033 4.22 12.71 0.78
N GLU A 1034 5.31 13.01 0.08
CA GLU A 1034 6.20 11.99 -0.51
C GLU A 1034 6.84 11.11 0.57
N ARG A 1035 7.31 11.72 1.66
CA ARG A 1035 7.84 11.00 2.84
C ARG A 1035 6.78 10.08 3.47
N GLU A 1036 5.56 10.58 3.65
CA GLU A 1036 4.47 9.76 4.19
C GLU A 1036 4.06 8.63 3.24
N LEU A 1037 4.10 8.84 1.92
CA LEU A 1037 3.83 7.80 0.92
C LEU A 1037 4.92 6.72 0.94
N HIS A 1038 6.19 7.09 1.06
CA HIS A 1038 7.29 6.15 1.25
C HIS A 1038 7.14 5.34 2.56
N LYS A 1039 6.75 5.98 3.66
CA LYS A 1039 6.44 5.30 4.94
C LYS A 1039 5.27 4.33 4.81
N GLN A 1040 4.22 4.70 4.09
CA GLN A 1040 3.08 3.81 3.82
C GLN A 1040 3.51 2.61 2.97
N LYS A 1041 4.31 2.84 1.93
CA LYS A 1041 4.84 1.77 1.05
C LYS A 1041 5.68 0.75 1.81
N SER A 1042 6.57 1.19 2.71
CA SER A 1042 7.38 0.28 3.52
C SER A 1042 6.53 -0.52 4.51
N ARG A 1043 5.55 0.12 5.16
CA ARG A 1043 4.57 -0.56 6.03
C ARG A 1043 3.75 -1.60 5.27
N MET A 1044 3.27 -1.27 4.07
CA MET A 1044 2.52 -2.21 3.23
C MET A 1044 3.35 -3.42 2.82
N LYS A 1045 4.62 -3.24 2.45
CA LYS A 1045 5.53 -4.36 2.14
C LYS A 1045 5.72 -5.28 3.34
N ALA A 1046 5.91 -4.71 4.54
CA ALA A 1046 6.05 -5.49 5.78
C ALA A 1046 4.76 -6.26 6.11
N MET A 1047 3.60 -5.62 5.99
CA MET A 1047 2.30 -6.28 6.19
C MET A 1047 2.07 -7.41 5.18
N SER A 1048 2.42 -7.21 3.91
CA SER A 1048 2.29 -8.25 2.87
C SER A 1048 3.14 -9.48 3.17
N CYS A 1049 4.41 -9.28 3.53
CA CYS A 1049 5.31 -10.38 3.91
C CYS A 1049 4.80 -11.13 5.15
N MET A 1050 4.26 -10.41 6.15
CA MET A 1050 3.67 -11.01 7.34
C MET A 1050 2.40 -11.80 7.01
N LEU A 1051 1.54 -11.27 6.15
CA LEU A 1051 0.33 -11.95 5.67
C LEU A 1051 0.67 -13.22 4.90
N GLU A 1052 1.72 -13.23 4.09
CA GLU A 1052 2.17 -14.42 3.37
C GLU A 1052 2.66 -15.52 4.35
N LYS A 1053 3.46 -15.14 5.36
CA LYS A 1053 3.86 -16.06 6.45
C LYS A 1053 2.64 -16.60 7.19
N GLN A 1054 1.68 -15.74 7.55
CA GLN A 1054 0.43 -16.14 8.23
C GLN A 1054 -0.45 -17.04 7.36
N HIS A 1055 -0.57 -16.75 6.06
CA HIS A 1055 -1.35 -17.55 5.13
C HIS A 1055 -0.78 -18.96 4.98
N ASN A 1056 0.54 -19.08 4.87
CA ASN A 1056 1.20 -20.38 4.83
C ASN A 1056 0.99 -21.17 6.13
N LEU A 1057 0.97 -20.48 7.29
CA LEU A 1057 0.66 -21.09 8.57
C LEU A 1057 -0.83 -21.46 8.69
N LEU A 1058 -1.75 -20.65 8.19
CA LEU A 1058 -3.19 -20.96 8.15
C LEU A 1058 -3.48 -22.14 7.23
N LYS A 1059 -2.85 -22.22 6.05
CA LYS A 1059 -2.91 -23.41 5.19
C LYS A 1059 -2.46 -24.66 5.95
N LEU A 1060 -1.37 -24.55 6.70
CA LEU A 1060 -0.88 -25.64 7.54
C LEU A 1060 -1.87 -26.00 8.66
N ILE A 1061 -2.54 -25.01 9.28
CA ILE A 1061 -3.57 -25.24 10.30
C ILE A 1061 -4.80 -25.90 9.69
N ILE A 1062 -5.33 -25.39 8.57
CA ILE A 1062 -6.53 -25.94 7.91
C ILE A 1062 -6.26 -27.37 7.45
N GLN A 1063 -5.06 -27.65 6.92
CA GLN A 1063 -4.63 -29.02 6.58
C GLN A 1063 -4.59 -29.95 7.81
N LYS A 1064 -4.65 -29.41 9.04
CA LYS A 1064 -4.46 -30.14 10.30
C LYS A 1064 -5.60 -29.95 11.30
N MET A 1065 -6.66 -29.23 10.94
CA MET A 1065 -7.81 -29.07 11.81
C MET A 1065 -8.63 -30.36 11.78
N GLU A 1066 -8.81 -31.00 12.94
CA GLU A 1066 -9.70 -32.15 13.10
C GLU A 1066 -11.15 -31.66 12.95
N ILE A 1067 -11.70 -31.73 11.74
CA ILE A 1067 -13.13 -31.50 11.50
C ILE A 1067 -13.84 -32.84 11.69
N THR A 1068 -14.06 -33.24 12.94
CA THR A 1068 -14.77 -34.50 13.25
C THR A 1068 -16.29 -34.34 13.31
N SER A 1069 -16.83 -33.12 13.23
CA SER A 1069 -18.26 -32.86 13.46
C SER A 1069 -18.99 -32.08 12.37
N GLU A 1070 -18.31 -31.49 11.38
CA GLU A 1070 -19.01 -30.71 10.33
C GLU A 1070 -19.06 -31.40 8.97
N ALA A 1071 -18.24 -32.44 8.72
CA ALA A 1071 -18.26 -33.15 7.44
C ALA A 1071 -19.42 -34.15 7.32
N ASP A 1072 -19.98 -34.61 8.44
CA ASP A 1072 -21.01 -35.66 8.47
C ASP A 1072 -22.41 -35.16 8.85
N GLU A 1073 -22.59 -33.88 9.21
CA GLU A 1073 -23.88 -33.40 9.75
C GLU A 1073 -24.80 -32.69 8.75
N TYR A 1074 -24.36 -32.37 7.53
CA TYR A 1074 -25.24 -31.71 6.55
C TYR A 1074 -24.95 -32.11 5.10
N ASP A 1075 -25.45 -33.28 4.70
CA ASP A 1075 -25.76 -33.59 3.30
C ASP A 1075 -26.93 -34.59 3.24
N GLY A 1076 -28.16 -34.10 3.39
CA GLY A 1076 -29.38 -34.88 3.16
C GLY A 1076 -30.65 -34.05 3.33
N PRO A 1077 -31.69 -34.24 2.49
CA PRO A 1077 -32.97 -33.56 2.66
C PRO A 1077 -33.73 -34.11 3.87
N GLN A 1078 -34.29 -33.22 4.69
CA GLN A 1078 -35.13 -33.57 5.84
C GLN A 1078 -36.42 -34.26 5.37
N ASN A 1079 -36.62 -35.51 5.80
CA ASN A 1079 -37.89 -36.23 5.65
C ASN A 1079 -38.98 -35.57 6.53
N PRO A 1080 -40.13 -35.14 5.98
CA PRO A 1080 -41.20 -34.48 6.74
C PRO A 1080 -42.17 -35.47 7.38
N ARG A 1081 -41.68 -36.49 8.10
CA ARG A 1081 -42.55 -37.43 8.86
C ARG A 1081 -41.89 -37.92 10.15
N ALA A 1082 -41.66 -37.01 11.09
CA ALA A 1082 -41.53 -37.34 12.51
C ALA A 1082 -41.76 -36.08 13.37
N LEU A 1083 -43.00 -35.59 13.40
CA LEU A 1083 -43.41 -34.56 14.36
C LEU A 1083 -44.70 -35.00 15.01
N LYS A 1084 -44.55 -35.80 16.06
CA LYS A 1084 -45.52 -35.98 17.16
C LYS A 1084 -44.81 -36.72 18.30
N GLN A 1085 -44.08 -35.96 19.14
CA GLN A 1085 -44.27 -35.95 20.60
C GLN A 1085 -43.32 -34.93 21.26
N PRO A 1086 -43.73 -34.29 22.37
CA PRO A 1086 -43.02 -33.16 22.97
C PRO A 1086 -42.17 -33.61 24.17
N THR A 1087 -40.88 -33.31 24.20
CA THR A 1087 -40.10 -33.37 25.44
C THR A 1087 -39.01 -32.29 25.49
N SER A 1088 -39.23 -31.36 26.42
CA SER A 1088 -38.27 -30.63 27.27
C SER A 1088 -37.01 -30.00 26.64
N SER A 1089 -37.06 -28.68 26.63
CA SER A 1089 -35.96 -27.72 26.65
C SER A 1089 -34.68 -28.16 27.38
N SER A 1090 -33.58 -28.26 26.63
CA SER A 1090 -32.25 -27.86 27.11
C SER A 1090 -31.54 -27.08 26.01
N SER A 1091 -31.40 -25.78 26.22
CA SER A 1091 -30.75 -24.85 25.31
C SER A 1091 -29.25 -25.17 25.14
N GLN A 1092 -28.87 -25.87 24.06
CA GLN A 1092 -27.51 -25.77 23.55
C GLN A 1092 -27.43 -24.50 22.69
N LYS A 1093 -26.94 -23.42 23.30
CA LYS A 1093 -26.54 -22.21 22.57
C LYS A 1093 -25.40 -22.58 21.61
N SER A 1094 -25.62 -22.38 20.33
CA SER A 1094 -24.58 -22.54 19.31
C SER A 1094 -23.41 -21.60 19.60
N LYS A 1095 -22.20 -22.16 19.71
CA LYS A 1095 -20.95 -21.45 20.03
C LYS A 1095 -20.51 -20.43 18.96
N TRP A 1096 -21.23 -20.33 17.84
CA TRP A 1096 -20.90 -19.48 16.70
C TRP A 1096 -21.64 -18.13 16.66
N VAL A 1097 -22.69 -17.94 17.47
CA VAL A 1097 -23.42 -16.66 17.54
C VAL A 1097 -22.52 -15.50 18.01
N PRO A 1098 -21.60 -15.67 18.99
CA PRO A 1098 -20.69 -14.59 19.38
C PRO A 1098 -19.67 -14.23 18.29
N LEU A 1099 -19.20 -15.20 17.52
CA LEU A 1099 -18.23 -14.97 16.45
C LEU A 1099 -18.88 -14.27 15.25
N MET A 1100 -20.10 -14.67 14.88
CA MET A 1100 -20.88 -14.03 13.82
C MET A 1100 -21.33 -12.62 14.22
N GLN A 1101 -21.62 -12.38 15.50
CA GLN A 1101 -21.84 -11.03 16.03
C GLN A 1101 -20.56 -10.19 16.02
N ALA A 1102 -19.40 -10.76 16.35
CA ALA A 1102 -18.11 -10.06 16.29
C ALA A 1102 -17.68 -9.72 14.86
N ILE A 1103 -17.99 -10.57 13.88
CA ILE A 1103 -17.72 -10.33 12.45
C ILE A 1103 -18.69 -9.28 11.89
N ARG A 1104 -19.97 -9.30 12.30
CA ARG A 1104 -20.94 -8.24 11.91
C ARG A 1104 -20.64 -6.88 12.56
N ALA A 1105 -20.05 -6.84 13.75
CA ALA A 1105 -19.67 -5.61 14.43
C ALA A 1105 -18.41 -4.92 13.84
N LYS A 1106 -17.75 -5.56 12.87
CA LYS A 1106 -16.52 -5.04 12.22
C LYS A 1106 -16.68 -4.71 10.73
N LYS A 1107 -17.90 -4.72 10.21
CA LYS A 1107 -18.22 -4.10 8.91
C LYS A 1107 -18.72 -2.67 9.10
#